data_AF-A0A4S2MWQ4-F1
#
_entry.id   AF-A0A4S2MWQ4-F1
#
_cell.length_a   1.000
_cell.length_b   1.000
_cell.length_c   1.000
_cell.angle_alpha   90.00
_cell.angle_beta   90.00
_cell.angle_gamma   90.00
#
_symmetry.space_group_name_H-M   'P 1'
#
loop_
_entity.id
_entity.type
_entity.pdbx_description
1 polymer ?
#
loop_
_entity_poly.entity_id
_entity_poly.type
_entity_poly.pdbx_seq_one_letter_code
_entity_poly.pdbx_strand_id
1 'polypeptide(L)'
;MDLPIRRYSTDLPIMFTADMAIQSNRQSLPIDEKDDEEGAAWNRWILSFMAERIYLDVLSLIMQKEGEKGYRHWPRSPGIGQTAIEKVISAAFWNSVATGSKKLYPVVRAGSGPKNLSQNSSTTTQSQADEVTHTLFNSDHVYFDIPPIFSGMDHDHGVVIGFLNSVGGFNIIRPGPQALLGFQKISEEGASKIKRITPKLLRSVLRTPKLSAKGQKFLRTLTKDPSPTFCDVVNQLLKFVLSDNPDLNDLVDCSLIVLSDDSLVSVLASNSVKYLMSPTESHDGGVRLPSTLLNHRPDIVVHQGIAQELRKTLLHPNSSCNVRLTRWDDIPRLFERFQYLPTPAKLEMVQSLWTALHSLPVGDIKMFLSHWTIPLLAVRQSRSEKWEFVPWDHFTSHRHGLVLDQVNLDKNVNYKRQVAFIQSCPGLRIINSITFPIYPSFGSYTETFLNGQGLYRLLKALDRSPQTIQNAFIYFRSSDDYDHIANMFLSSDWFSMPEDHVPEFKRMIKKAPIWNVISPNGAETWVTSEELHLSPDYYQSVGWSKVARRGFFLDNSRQMTYEKKLLHLGVPRVSASEFICQYTIAAQGGVIPATELKSYAKFLRQLGDQHHYRSLLSDHPILFDGNRRFCRANTLYDHREKTFMAAFRDSELDMFLHPKLRPLSVHISKLISRVNPRTMLQSAQSIEQRVQMIDENDLAQRAQLYRDAETVWNSTIHMATQYGSHSPLSNLTHLRFIPTDVTQAQSHRRDKMVEIYHQTGGLTTVNDGIISSEVPIAWSQLPVFKVDPAPAVFQGQSRRLSAQTVVNHLRFISEHRENIKDDQIEDCIVDIRESYRYLEKVGIMAIDRNIEIWLNVDISAGIRNVRKEDFLRSWTSTSNLVLGLTYDTSTLHQVDDFLLPFRDMLEKAGVKTLKSIQRLSRPPAENPGNLLGKLNEFRRHGTLTDFEIRGNDSGPFQPPLRAHRIVLAAGSGVFKSMMSTGMTEATTGEATFDFTMKVLDAVVTHIYTGEMSPANTDDIDDALQYLVDMLHAADYFGISELLAQVEQELCNEIYIRPETVVDVLAAASDHGARGLEEACRKYKEDNRDIIALC
;
A
#
# COMPACT_ATOMS: atom_id res chain seq x y z
N MET A 1 -147.24 -13.94 24.99
CA MET A 1 -145.91 -13.90 25.61
C MET A 1 -144.94 -14.42 24.57
N ASP A 2 -144.03 -13.56 24.12
CA ASP A 2 -142.95 -13.93 23.21
C ASP A 2 -142.07 -15.02 23.84
N LEU A 3 -141.85 -16.10 23.09
CA LEU A 3 -141.01 -17.20 23.53
C LEU A 3 -139.55 -16.87 23.21
N PRO A 4 -138.63 -16.99 24.19
CA PRO A 4 -137.23 -16.71 23.96
C PRO A 4 -136.62 -17.80 23.06
N ILE A 5 -136.02 -17.36 21.96
CA ILE A 5 -135.21 -18.22 21.09
C ILE A 5 -134.03 -18.75 21.92
N ARG A 6 -134.02 -20.06 22.20
CA ARG A 6 -132.85 -20.71 22.81
C ARG A 6 -131.77 -20.89 21.75
N ARG A 7 -130.57 -20.38 22.03
CA ARG A 7 -129.39 -20.57 21.21
C ARG A 7 -128.52 -21.67 21.81
N TYR A 8 -128.27 -22.73 21.04
CA TYR A 8 -127.25 -23.73 21.34
C TYR A 8 -125.97 -23.31 20.62
N SER A 9 -124.92 -23.03 21.38
CA SER A 9 -123.62 -22.66 20.81
C SER A 9 -122.87 -23.92 20.40
N THR A 10 -122.37 -23.94 19.17
CA THR A 10 -121.42 -24.95 18.67
C THR A 10 -120.12 -24.26 18.28
N ASP A 11 -119.00 -24.96 18.38
CA ASP A 11 -117.68 -24.48 17.93
C ASP A 11 -117.56 -24.40 16.39
N LEU A 12 -118.63 -24.67 15.64
CA LEU A 12 -118.66 -24.60 14.18
C LEU A 12 -118.77 -23.14 13.70
N PRO A 13 -118.06 -22.76 12.62
CA PRO A 13 -118.05 -21.39 12.08
C PRO A 13 -119.36 -20.98 11.37
N ILE A 14 -120.44 -21.75 11.52
CA ILE A 14 -121.73 -21.52 10.85
C ILE A 14 -122.84 -21.46 11.89
N MET A 15 -123.64 -20.39 11.83
CA MET A 15 -124.89 -20.29 12.57
C MET A 15 -126.02 -20.89 11.73
N PHE A 16 -126.63 -21.96 12.22
CA PHE A 16 -127.77 -22.61 11.58
C PHE A 16 -129.05 -22.30 12.36
N THR A 17 -130.14 -21.99 11.65
CA THR A 17 -131.47 -21.77 12.24
C THR A 17 -132.42 -22.75 11.60
N ALA A 18 -133.07 -23.58 12.42
CA ALA A 18 -134.10 -24.51 11.97
C ALA A 18 -135.08 -24.79 13.10
N ASP A 19 -136.27 -25.23 12.70
CA ASP A 19 -137.31 -25.65 13.63
C ASP A 19 -136.96 -27.04 14.18
N MET A 20 -136.62 -27.08 15.47
CA MET A 20 -136.22 -28.30 16.17
C MET A 20 -137.26 -28.70 17.21
N ALA A 21 -137.45 -30.00 17.37
CA ALA A 21 -138.27 -30.55 18.43
C ALA A 21 -137.58 -30.32 19.79
N ILE A 22 -138.34 -29.84 20.78
CA ILE A 22 -137.85 -29.56 22.15
C ILE A 22 -138.64 -30.36 23.18
N GLN A 23 -138.00 -30.68 24.31
CA GLN A 23 -138.66 -31.37 25.42
C GLN A 23 -139.75 -30.52 26.05
N SER A 24 -140.72 -31.19 26.66
CA SER A 24 -141.84 -30.60 27.41
C SER A 24 -141.37 -29.74 28.60
N ASN A 25 -140.24 -30.07 29.23
CA ASN A 25 -139.57 -29.23 30.25
C ASN A 25 -138.93 -27.95 29.67
N ARG A 26 -138.89 -27.80 28.34
CA ARG A 26 -138.27 -26.71 27.57
C ARG A 26 -136.79 -26.49 27.89
N GLN A 27 -136.10 -27.49 28.44
CA GLN A 27 -134.71 -27.39 28.87
C GLN A 27 -133.70 -28.14 27.99
N SER A 28 -134.12 -29.21 27.31
CA SER A 28 -133.23 -30.07 26.53
C SER A 28 -133.73 -30.30 25.10
N LEU A 29 -132.77 -30.56 24.20
CA LEU A 29 -133.01 -30.94 22.80
C LEU A 29 -132.70 -32.44 22.67
N PRO A 30 -133.70 -33.30 22.39
CA PRO A 30 -133.50 -34.73 22.34
C PRO A 30 -132.72 -35.09 21.05
N ILE A 31 -131.56 -35.71 21.24
CA ILE A 31 -130.59 -36.04 20.17
C ILE A 31 -129.96 -37.41 20.41
N ASP A 32 -129.93 -37.89 21.65
CA ASP A 32 -129.29 -39.16 21.98
C ASP A 32 -130.14 -40.32 21.46
N GLU A 33 -129.49 -41.41 21.02
CA GLU A 33 -130.21 -42.57 20.46
C GLU A 33 -131.14 -43.23 21.49
N LYS A 34 -130.87 -42.98 22.78
CA LYS A 34 -131.60 -43.52 23.92
C LYS A 34 -132.80 -42.68 24.33
N ASP A 35 -132.96 -41.48 23.79
CA ASP A 35 -134.11 -40.63 24.05
C ASP A 35 -135.24 -41.08 23.12
N ASP A 36 -136.13 -41.95 23.64
CA ASP A 36 -137.32 -42.48 22.93
C ASP A 36 -138.46 -41.43 22.85
N GLU A 37 -138.07 -40.17 22.80
CA GLU A 37 -138.97 -39.02 22.80
C GLU A 37 -139.30 -38.57 21.37
N GLU A 38 -140.55 -38.13 21.20
CA GLU A 38 -141.08 -37.69 19.91
C GLU A 38 -140.27 -36.50 19.36
N GLY A 39 -139.66 -36.67 18.18
CA GLY A 39 -138.89 -35.63 17.49
C GLY A 39 -137.36 -35.79 17.46
N ALA A 40 -136.77 -36.73 18.21
CA ALA A 40 -135.31 -36.94 18.24
C ALA A 40 -134.72 -37.35 16.86
N ALA A 41 -135.43 -38.18 16.09
CA ALA A 41 -135.00 -38.64 14.77
C ALA A 41 -134.97 -37.50 13.73
N TRP A 42 -135.95 -36.59 13.79
CA TRP A 42 -136.00 -35.39 12.94
C TRP A 42 -134.81 -34.47 13.21
N ASN A 43 -134.53 -34.21 14.49
CA ASN A 43 -133.38 -33.41 14.90
C ASN A 43 -132.05 -34.03 14.41
N ARG A 44 -131.87 -35.35 14.53
CA ARG A 44 -130.67 -36.05 14.03
C ARG A 44 -130.51 -35.95 12.51
N TRP A 45 -131.59 -36.13 11.75
CA TRP A 45 -131.53 -36.06 10.28
C TRP A 45 -131.14 -34.66 9.79
N ILE A 46 -131.70 -33.60 10.38
CA ILE A 46 -131.30 -32.22 10.06
C ILE A 46 -129.80 -32.01 10.33
N LEU A 47 -129.32 -32.46 11.48
CA LEU A 47 -127.93 -32.24 11.90
C LEU A 47 -126.92 -33.12 11.14
N SER A 48 -127.25 -34.36 10.80
CA SER A 48 -126.30 -35.28 10.14
C SER A 48 -126.30 -35.21 8.62
N PHE A 49 -127.44 -34.87 8.00
CA PHE A 49 -127.57 -34.90 6.53
C PHE A 49 -127.68 -33.52 5.90
N MET A 50 -128.56 -32.66 6.42
CA MET A 50 -128.77 -31.32 5.84
C MET A 50 -127.64 -30.36 6.22
N ALA A 51 -127.26 -30.32 7.50
CA ALA A 51 -126.20 -29.45 7.98
C ALA A 51 -124.83 -29.82 7.36
N GLU A 52 -124.52 -31.11 7.22
CA GLU A 52 -123.26 -31.59 6.64
C GLU A 52 -123.06 -31.12 5.19
N ARG A 53 -124.09 -31.19 4.33
CA ARG A 53 -123.99 -30.73 2.93
C ARG A 53 -123.75 -29.23 2.83
N ILE A 54 -124.51 -28.43 3.58
CA ILE A 54 -124.35 -26.99 3.62
C ILE A 54 -122.95 -26.64 4.15
N TYR A 55 -122.50 -27.37 5.17
CA TYR A 55 -121.18 -27.21 5.76
C TYR A 55 -120.06 -27.48 4.74
N LEU A 56 -120.16 -28.56 3.96
CA LEU A 56 -119.19 -28.88 2.89
C LEU A 56 -119.17 -27.84 1.76
N ASP A 57 -120.32 -27.28 1.39
CA ASP A 57 -120.40 -26.23 0.37
C ASP A 57 -119.73 -24.93 0.84
N VAL A 58 -120.00 -24.54 2.08
CA VAL A 58 -119.35 -23.37 2.69
C VAL A 58 -117.85 -23.60 2.83
N LEU A 59 -117.44 -24.79 3.26
CA LEU A 59 -116.02 -25.13 3.34
C LEU A 59 -115.34 -25.12 1.97
N SER A 60 -116.00 -25.56 0.89
CA SER A 60 -115.42 -25.47 -0.46
C SER A 60 -115.12 -24.02 -0.86
N LEU A 61 -116.01 -23.09 -0.53
CA LEU A 61 -115.78 -21.65 -0.74
C LEU A 61 -114.64 -21.11 0.14
N ILE A 62 -114.60 -21.52 1.41
CA ILE A 62 -113.52 -21.14 2.33
C ILE A 62 -112.17 -21.68 1.84
N MET A 63 -112.11 -22.94 1.40
CA MET A 63 -110.90 -23.54 0.88
C MET A 63 -110.45 -22.87 -0.42
N GLN A 64 -111.39 -22.38 -1.25
CA GLN A 64 -111.04 -21.65 -2.48
C GLN A 64 -110.37 -20.32 -2.17
N LYS A 65 -110.79 -19.67 -1.08
CA LYS A 65 -110.28 -18.37 -0.62
C LYS A 65 -109.01 -18.50 0.23
N GLU A 66 -108.95 -19.44 1.15
CA GLU A 66 -107.90 -19.56 2.17
C GLU A 66 -106.88 -20.67 1.88
N GLY A 67 -107.12 -21.54 0.89
CA GLY A 67 -106.24 -22.65 0.55
C GLY A 67 -105.99 -23.57 1.74
N GLU A 68 -104.71 -23.87 2.02
CA GLU A 68 -104.32 -24.72 3.17
C GLU A 68 -104.74 -24.13 4.52
N LYS A 69 -104.83 -22.80 4.65
CA LYS A 69 -105.27 -22.16 5.90
C LYS A 69 -106.74 -22.46 6.21
N GLY A 70 -107.53 -22.81 5.19
CA GLY A 70 -108.93 -23.17 5.35
C GLY A 70 -109.16 -24.42 6.21
N TYR A 71 -108.15 -25.30 6.36
CA TYR A 71 -108.25 -26.48 7.23
C TYR A 71 -108.55 -26.15 8.70
N ARG A 72 -108.28 -24.92 9.15
CA ARG A 72 -108.61 -24.47 10.52
C ARG A 72 -110.11 -24.44 10.80
N HIS A 73 -110.92 -24.32 9.75
CA HIS A 73 -112.39 -24.26 9.84
C HIS A 73 -113.02 -25.63 9.74
N TRP A 74 -112.24 -26.70 9.59
CA TRP A 74 -112.77 -28.06 9.55
C TRP A 74 -113.20 -28.50 10.95
N PRO A 75 -114.22 -29.36 11.07
CA PRO A 75 -114.76 -29.74 12.35
C PRO A 75 -113.79 -30.68 13.06
N ARG A 76 -113.63 -30.54 14.38
CA ARG A 76 -112.78 -31.44 15.16
C ARG A 76 -113.24 -32.88 15.01
N SER A 77 -112.29 -33.82 14.84
CA SER A 77 -112.56 -35.27 14.79
C SER A 77 -113.50 -35.73 15.93
N PRO A 78 -114.47 -36.64 15.67
CA PRO A 78 -115.41 -37.11 16.68
C PRO A 78 -114.67 -37.67 17.90
N GLY A 79 -115.02 -37.21 19.10
CA GLY A 79 -114.30 -37.57 20.32
C GLY A 79 -114.92 -37.11 21.64
N ILE A 80 -114.21 -37.36 22.74
CA ILE A 80 -114.62 -37.04 24.11
C ILE A 80 -114.53 -35.52 24.33
N GLY A 81 -115.56 -34.92 24.94
CA GLY A 81 -115.63 -33.47 25.23
C GLY A 81 -116.45 -32.62 24.26
N GLN A 82 -116.98 -33.21 23.17
CA GLN A 82 -117.92 -32.53 22.26
C GLN A 82 -119.38 -32.65 22.74
N THR A 83 -120.18 -31.64 22.45
CA THR A 83 -121.64 -31.70 22.65
C THR A 83 -122.27 -32.75 21.72
N ALA A 84 -123.46 -33.24 22.07
CA ALA A 84 -124.16 -34.25 21.26
C ALA A 84 -124.38 -33.77 19.81
N ILE A 85 -124.67 -32.48 19.61
CA ILE A 85 -124.84 -31.85 18.30
C ILE A 85 -123.55 -31.91 17.48
N GLU A 86 -122.42 -31.50 18.06
CA GLU A 86 -121.12 -31.45 17.38
C GLU A 86 -120.62 -32.83 16.98
N LYS A 87 -120.86 -33.86 17.81
CA LYS A 87 -120.49 -35.23 17.50
C LYS A 87 -121.20 -35.74 16.24
N VAL A 88 -122.50 -35.49 16.12
CA VAL A 88 -123.32 -35.94 14.99
C VAL A 88 -122.89 -35.25 13.69
N ILE A 89 -122.69 -33.92 13.72
CA ILE A 89 -122.24 -33.16 12.54
C ILE A 89 -120.82 -33.58 12.12
N SER A 90 -119.91 -33.71 13.09
CA SER A 90 -118.51 -34.08 12.81
C SER A 90 -118.40 -35.49 12.23
N ALA A 91 -119.11 -36.47 12.79
CA ALA A 91 -119.08 -37.84 12.28
C ALA A 91 -119.60 -37.93 10.84
N ALA A 92 -120.68 -37.20 10.52
CA ALA A 92 -121.20 -37.13 9.15
C ALA A 92 -120.19 -36.49 8.19
N PHE A 93 -119.59 -35.35 8.57
CA PHE A 93 -118.59 -34.66 7.76
C PHE A 93 -117.39 -35.55 7.40
N TRP A 94 -116.77 -36.22 8.38
CA TRP A 94 -115.53 -36.98 8.14
C TRP A 94 -115.73 -38.22 7.27
N ASN A 95 -116.93 -38.80 7.27
CA ASN A 95 -117.27 -39.91 6.37
C ASN A 95 -117.50 -39.43 4.93
N SER A 96 -118.13 -38.26 4.76
CA SER A 96 -118.38 -37.71 3.42
C SER A 96 -117.16 -37.07 2.78
N VAL A 97 -116.25 -36.47 3.57
CA VAL A 97 -115.13 -35.69 3.00
C VAL A 97 -114.19 -36.55 2.16
N ALA A 98 -113.95 -37.81 2.55
CA ALA A 98 -113.06 -38.72 1.82
C ALA A 98 -113.64 -39.22 0.49
N THR A 99 -114.96 -39.20 0.32
CA THR A 99 -115.66 -39.66 -0.89
C THR A 99 -116.37 -38.54 -1.64
N GLY A 100 -116.27 -37.31 -1.13
CA GLY A 100 -116.95 -36.15 -1.67
C GLY A 100 -116.37 -35.70 -3.01
N SER A 101 -117.25 -35.37 -3.96
CA SER A 101 -116.87 -34.79 -5.25
C SER A 101 -116.49 -33.31 -5.16
N LYS A 102 -116.59 -32.71 -3.98
CA LYS A 102 -116.30 -31.31 -3.74
C LYS A 102 -114.79 -31.07 -3.81
N LYS A 103 -114.41 -29.95 -4.44
CA LYS A 103 -113.02 -29.54 -4.56
C LYS A 103 -112.60 -28.91 -3.23
N LEU A 104 -111.99 -29.71 -2.38
CA LEU A 104 -111.59 -29.31 -1.03
C LEU A 104 -110.08 -29.30 -0.85
N TYR A 105 -109.32 -29.93 -1.76
CA TYR A 105 -107.92 -30.24 -1.51
C TYR A 105 -106.94 -29.39 -2.33
N PRO A 106 -106.18 -28.48 -1.69
CA PRO A 106 -105.08 -27.78 -2.33
C PRO A 106 -103.84 -28.69 -2.43
N VAL A 107 -103.20 -28.71 -3.59
CA VAL A 107 -101.92 -29.40 -3.80
C VAL A 107 -100.78 -28.61 -3.18
N VAL A 108 -99.80 -29.30 -2.59
CA VAL A 108 -98.59 -28.69 -2.05
C VAL A 108 -97.85 -27.97 -3.18
N ARG A 109 -98.00 -26.65 -3.26
CA ARG A 109 -97.22 -25.83 -4.19
C ARG A 109 -95.81 -25.76 -3.64
N ALA A 110 -94.81 -26.07 -4.48
CA ALA A 110 -93.41 -25.97 -4.13
C ALA A 110 -93.02 -24.49 -3.87
N GLY A 111 -93.31 -24.02 -2.66
CA GLY A 111 -93.01 -22.69 -2.17
C GLY A 111 -91.93 -22.76 -1.09
N SER A 112 -90.82 -22.06 -1.34
CA SER A 112 -89.72 -21.76 -0.42
C SER A 112 -89.06 -22.95 0.28
N GLY A 113 -87.99 -23.47 -0.33
CA GLY A 113 -86.84 -23.91 0.45
C GLY A 113 -86.38 -22.81 1.42
N PRO A 114 -85.71 -23.19 2.52
CA PRO A 114 -85.52 -22.31 3.68
C PRO A 114 -84.80 -21.02 3.30
N LYS A 115 -85.49 -19.88 3.40
CA LYS A 115 -84.89 -18.54 3.33
C LYS A 115 -84.85 -17.92 4.72
N ASN A 116 -83.68 -17.96 5.35
CA ASN A 116 -82.93 -16.77 5.79
C ASN A 116 -81.70 -17.21 6.60
N LEU A 117 -80.51 -16.86 6.10
CA LEU A 117 -79.51 -16.12 6.87
C LEU A 117 -78.54 -15.46 5.87
N SER A 118 -78.35 -14.15 6.07
CA SER A 118 -77.51 -13.18 5.35
C SER A 118 -77.82 -12.90 3.87
N GLN A 119 -78.66 -11.88 3.71
CA GLN A 119 -78.96 -11.10 2.51
C GLN A 119 -77.93 -9.99 2.28
N ASN A 120 -77.79 -9.56 1.02
CA ASN A 120 -77.83 -8.16 0.55
C ASN A 120 -77.72 -8.23 -0.99
N SER A 121 -78.68 -7.82 -1.79
CA SER A 121 -79.13 -6.43 -2.04
C SER A 121 -80.26 -6.53 -3.11
N SER A 122 -81.48 -6.09 -2.83
CA SER A 122 -82.09 -4.75 -2.97
C SER A 122 -82.67 -4.44 -4.36
N THR A 123 -83.88 -3.84 -4.33
CA THR A 123 -84.84 -3.48 -5.40
C THR A 123 -85.88 -4.58 -5.66
N THR A 124 -87.20 -4.36 -5.65
CA THR A 124 -87.99 -3.12 -5.80
C THR A 124 -89.43 -3.35 -5.28
N THR A 125 -90.08 -2.25 -4.87
CA THR A 125 -91.51 -1.91 -5.00
C THR A 125 -92.61 -2.76 -4.36
N GLN A 126 -93.30 -2.09 -3.43
CA GLN A 126 -94.76 -2.11 -3.25
C GLN A 126 -95.48 -1.83 -4.59
N SER A 127 -96.54 -2.58 -4.87
CA SER A 127 -97.94 -2.09 -4.95
C SER A 127 -98.85 -3.19 -5.48
N GLN A 128 -100.01 -3.37 -4.84
CA GLN A 128 -101.34 -3.76 -5.38
C GLN A 128 -101.43 -4.85 -6.47
N ALA A 129 -102.36 -5.81 -6.43
CA ALA A 129 -103.43 -6.21 -5.53
C ALA A 129 -103.99 -7.53 -6.13
N ASP A 130 -105.05 -8.09 -5.56
CA ASP A 130 -105.94 -9.08 -6.19
C ASP A 130 -105.68 -10.58 -5.94
N GLU A 131 -106.71 -11.14 -5.28
CA GLU A 131 -107.20 -12.51 -5.12
C GLU A 131 -106.45 -13.63 -5.85
N VAL A 132 -105.61 -14.36 -5.11
CA VAL A 132 -105.09 -15.67 -5.54
C VAL A 132 -106.17 -16.72 -5.34
N THR A 133 -106.86 -17.12 -6.41
CA THR A 133 -107.71 -18.32 -6.39
C THR A 133 -106.84 -19.58 -6.21
N HIS A 134 -107.06 -20.34 -5.13
CA HIS A 134 -106.39 -21.62 -4.90
C HIS A 134 -106.97 -22.70 -5.82
N THR A 135 -106.10 -23.43 -6.53
CA THR A 135 -106.52 -24.56 -7.38
C THR A 135 -106.80 -25.77 -6.49
N LEU A 136 -108.07 -26.16 -6.40
CA LEU A 136 -108.52 -27.27 -5.55
C LEU A 136 -108.88 -28.50 -6.39
N PHE A 137 -108.58 -29.67 -5.84
CA PHE A 137 -108.82 -30.97 -6.43
C PHE A 137 -109.83 -31.77 -5.59
N ASN A 138 -110.40 -32.80 -6.22
CA ASN A 138 -111.18 -33.85 -5.56
C ASN A 138 -110.23 -34.96 -5.06
N SER A 139 -110.77 -35.90 -4.27
CA SER A 139 -109.99 -36.98 -3.66
C SER A 139 -109.41 -38.00 -4.65
N ASP A 140 -109.99 -38.16 -5.85
CA ASP A 140 -109.53 -39.17 -6.83
C ASP A 140 -108.23 -38.80 -7.56
N HIS A 141 -107.92 -37.51 -7.67
CA HIS A 141 -106.82 -37.00 -8.49
C HIS A 141 -105.57 -36.62 -7.69
N VAL A 142 -105.46 -37.10 -6.45
CA VAL A 142 -104.44 -36.65 -5.50
C VAL A 142 -103.80 -37.81 -4.73
N TYR A 143 -102.54 -37.63 -4.36
CA TYR A 143 -101.78 -38.57 -3.54
C TYR A 143 -101.53 -37.95 -2.18
N PHE A 144 -101.93 -38.66 -1.13
CA PHE A 144 -101.75 -38.21 0.24
C PHE A 144 -100.37 -38.59 0.74
N ASP A 145 -99.65 -37.57 1.22
CA ASP A 145 -98.42 -37.71 1.97
C ASP A 145 -98.77 -38.09 3.42
N ILE A 146 -99.14 -39.36 3.63
CA ILE A 146 -99.48 -39.92 4.94
C ILE A 146 -98.44 -40.99 5.26
N PRO A 147 -97.59 -40.77 6.28
CA PRO A 147 -96.69 -41.80 6.76
C PRO A 147 -97.50 -42.98 7.33
N PRO A 148 -97.12 -44.24 7.08
CA PRO A 148 -97.51 -45.31 7.96
C PRO A 148 -96.96 -45.04 9.37
N ILE A 149 -97.80 -45.34 10.35
CA ILE A 149 -97.64 -45.06 11.77
C ILE A 149 -96.25 -45.56 12.27
N PHE A 150 -95.55 -44.71 13.06
CA PHE A 150 -94.24 -44.90 13.73
C PHE A 150 -92.94 -44.56 12.95
N SER A 151 -92.40 -43.37 13.21
CA SER A 151 -91.03 -43.10 13.72
C SER A 151 -90.56 -41.66 13.36
N GLY A 152 -89.90 -40.99 14.31
CA GLY A 152 -89.58 -39.56 14.25
C GLY A 152 -88.50 -39.18 13.22
N MET A 153 -88.92 -38.97 11.97
CA MET A 153 -88.08 -38.45 10.88
C MET A 153 -88.87 -37.44 10.02
N ASP A 154 -89.19 -36.26 10.57
CA ASP A 154 -89.87 -35.19 9.82
C ASP A 154 -88.98 -34.55 8.73
N HIS A 155 -87.67 -34.85 8.69
CA HIS A 155 -86.74 -34.28 7.72
C HIS A 155 -86.47 -35.15 6.47
N ASP A 156 -86.74 -36.46 6.51
CA ASP A 156 -86.28 -37.40 5.46
C ASP A 156 -87.25 -37.52 4.26
N HIS A 157 -88.52 -37.14 4.40
CA HIS A 157 -89.51 -37.24 3.31
C HIS A 157 -89.47 -36.08 2.31
N GLY A 158 -88.87 -34.94 2.68
CA GLY A 158 -88.79 -33.77 1.81
C GLY A 158 -88.03 -34.03 0.50
N VAL A 159 -86.99 -34.85 0.56
CA VAL A 159 -86.17 -35.22 -0.62
C VAL A 159 -86.93 -36.15 -1.55
N VAL A 160 -87.67 -37.12 -1.00
CA VAL A 160 -88.50 -38.06 -1.79
C VAL A 160 -89.65 -37.32 -2.48
N ILE A 161 -90.34 -36.43 -1.77
CA ILE A 161 -91.42 -35.60 -2.32
C ILE A 161 -90.87 -34.61 -3.37
N GLY A 162 -89.74 -33.97 -3.07
CA GLY A 162 -89.04 -33.10 -4.02
C GLY A 162 -88.65 -33.84 -5.30
N PHE A 163 -88.14 -35.06 -5.17
CA PHE A 163 -87.78 -35.92 -6.30
C PHE A 163 -89.03 -36.29 -7.11
N LEU A 164 -90.10 -36.80 -6.49
CA LEU A 164 -91.34 -37.17 -7.20
C LEU A 164 -92.01 -35.98 -7.90
N ASN A 165 -92.01 -34.80 -7.26
CA ASN A 165 -92.48 -33.56 -7.90
C ASN A 165 -91.61 -33.15 -9.10
N SER A 166 -90.29 -33.38 -9.02
CA SER A 166 -89.36 -33.06 -10.13
C SER A 166 -89.52 -33.98 -11.34
N VAL A 167 -89.89 -35.24 -11.10
CA VAL A 167 -90.15 -36.24 -12.15
C VAL A 167 -91.50 -35.96 -12.83
N GLY A 168 -92.47 -35.41 -12.09
CA GLY A 168 -93.76 -34.91 -12.60
C GLY A 168 -94.87 -35.96 -12.66
N GLY A 169 -96.14 -35.52 -12.59
CA GLY A 169 -97.32 -36.39 -12.72
C GLY A 169 -98.02 -36.80 -11.40
N PHE A 170 -97.55 -36.30 -10.25
CA PHE A 170 -98.12 -36.60 -8.94
C PHE A 170 -98.67 -35.34 -8.28
N ASN A 171 -99.98 -35.31 -7.98
CA ASN A 171 -100.62 -34.21 -7.23
C ASN A 171 -100.59 -34.52 -5.73
N ILE A 172 -99.49 -34.17 -5.07
CA ILE A 172 -99.26 -34.55 -3.67
C ILE A 172 -99.93 -33.53 -2.73
N ILE A 173 -100.70 -34.01 -1.76
CA ILE A 173 -101.31 -33.20 -0.69
C ILE A 173 -100.74 -33.60 0.66
N ARG A 174 -100.56 -32.59 1.52
CA ARG A 174 -100.29 -32.76 2.94
C ARG A 174 -101.44 -32.16 3.78
N PRO A 175 -102.31 -32.98 4.38
CA PRO A 175 -103.38 -32.49 5.24
C PRO A 175 -102.85 -31.73 6.47
N GLY A 176 -103.57 -30.71 6.95
CA GLY A 176 -103.25 -30.03 8.21
C GLY A 176 -103.42 -30.95 9.44
N PRO A 177 -102.87 -30.59 10.61
CA PRO A 177 -102.79 -31.48 11.78
C PRO A 177 -104.15 -32.02 12.25
N GLN A 178 -105.18 -31.17 12.28
CA GLN A 178 -106.53 -31.63 12.63
C GLN A 178 -107.16 -32.51 11.57
N ALA A 179 -106.89 -32.23 10.28
CA ALA A 179 -107.39 -33.05 9.19
C ALA A 179 -106.74 -34.43 9.18
N LEU A 180 -105.44 -34.51 9.48
CA LEU A 180 -104.72 -35.76 9.65
C LEU A 180 -105.36 -36.64 10.73
N LEU A 181 -105.68 -36.08 11.90
CA LEU A 181 -106.38 -36.77 12.98
C LEU A 181 -107.80 -37.21 12.57
N GLY A 182 -108.49 -36.41 11.75
CA GLY A 182 -109.78 -36.77 11.17
C GLY A 182 -109.68 -37.97 10.22
N PHE A 183 -108.76 -37.92 9.26
CA PHE A 183 -108.51 -39.01 8.31
C PHE A 183 -108.10 -40.32 8.97
N GLN A 184 -107.42 -40.26 10.12
CA GLN A 184 -107.04 -41.43 10.92
C GLN A 184 -108.23 -42.16 11.57
N LYS A 185 -109.36 -41.49 11.79
CA LYS A 185 -110.54 -42.07 12.45
C LYS A 185 -111.69 -42.44 11.49
N ILE A 186 -111.47 -42.34 10.19
CA ILE A 186 -112.44 -42.77 9.17
C ILE A 186 -112.56 -44.31 9.21
N SER A 187 -113.73 -44.85 8.87
CA SER A 187 -113.93 -46.29 8.73
C SER A 187 -112.93 -46.93 7.76
N GLU A 188 -112.61 -48.22 7.96
CA GLU A 188 -111.64 -48.97 7.13
C GLU A 188 -111.97 -48.93 5.63
N GLU A 189 -113.26 -48.97 5.27
CA GLU A 189 -113.71 -48.82 3.88
C GLU A 189 -113.35 -47.45 3.28
N GLY A 190 -113.44 -46.37 4.05
CA GLY A 190 -113.05 -45.03 3.61
C GLY A 190 -111.53 -44.87 3.50
N ALA A 191 -110.76 -45.50 4.39
CA ALA A 191 -109.30 -45.43 4.40
C ALA A 191 -108.64 -46.12 3.20
N SER A 192 -109.24 -47.20 2.67
CA SER A 192 -108.72 -47.98 1.53
C SER A 192 -108.74 -47.25 0.19
N LYS A 193 -109.59 -46.22 0.05
CA LYS A 193 -109.78 -45.46 -1.20
C LYS A 193 -108.79 -44.31 -1.37
N ILE A 194 -107.91 -44.08 -0.38
CA ILE A 194 -106.93 -42.98 -0.36
C ILE A 194 -105.60 -43.42 -1.01
N LYS A 195 -105.15 -42.74 -2.08
CA LYS A 195 -103.86 -43.00 -2.74
C LYS A 195 -102.68 -42.49 -1.90
N ARG A 196 -101.63 -43.30 -1.66
CA ARG A 196 -100.47 -42.98 -0.78
C ARG A 196 -99.10 -43.17 -1.47
N ILE A 197 -98.06 -42.52 -0.96
CA ILE A 197 -96.65 -42.66 -1.40
C ILE A 197 -96.00 -43.90 -0.75
N THR A 198 -95.34 -44.79 -1.51
CA THR A 198 -94.71 -46.05 -1.01
C THR A 198 -93.32 -46.33 -1.62
N PRO A 199 -92.44 -47.12 -0.97
CA PRO A 199 -91.14 -47.50 -1.53
C PRO A 199 -91.20 -48.26 -2.86
N LYS A 200 -92.22 -49.12 -3.05
CA LYS A 200 -92.49 -49.81 -4.33
C LYS A 200 -92.73 -48.83 -5.49
N LEU A 201 -93.44 -47.74 -5.24
CA LEU A 201 -93.65 -46.68 -6.23
C LEU A 201 -92.30 -46.07 -6.64
N LEU A 202 -91.41 -45.76 -5.68
CA LEU A 202 -90.11 -45.15 -5.98
C LEU A 202 -89.18 -46.10 -6.75
N ARG A 203 -89.16 -47.40 -6.44
CA ARG A 203 -88.40 -48.41 -7.20
C ARG A 203 -88.78 -48.45 -8.68
N SER A 204 -90.09 -48.40 -8.97
CA SER A 204 -90.57 -48.39 -10.36
C SER A 204 -90.10 -47.17 -11.15
N VAL A 205 -89.96 -46.02 -10.48
CA VAL A 205 -89.45 -44.78 -11.09
C VAL A 205 -87.94 -44.88 -11.38
N LEU A 206 -87.16 -45.46 -10.45
CA LEU A 206 -85.69 -45.55 -10.57
C LEU A 206 -85.19 -46.63 -11.54
N ARG A 207 -85.97 -47.68 -11.80
CA ARG A 207 -85.66 -48.72 -12.81
C ARG A 207 -85.82 -48.23 -14.25
N THR A 208 -86.41 -47.05 -14.47
CA THR A 208 -86.62 -46.54 -15.81
C THR A 208 -85.28 -46.09 -16.42
N PRO A 209 -84.80 -46.70 -17.52
CA PRO A 209 -83.45 -46.47 -18.06
C PRO A 209 -83.23 -45.03 -18.57
N LYS A 210 -84.32 -44.27 -18.75
CA LYS A 210 -84.31 -42.85 -19.05
C LYS A 210 -85.03 -42.10 -17.93
N LEU A 211 -84.35 -41.93 -16.79
CA LEU A 211 -84.73 -40.88 -15.85
C LEU A 211 -84.89 -39.57 -16.65
N SER A 212 -86.03 -38.90 -16.48
CA SER A 212 -86.29 -37.67 -17.23
C SER A 212 -85.15 -36.67 -17.03
N ALA A 213 -84.84 -35.87 -18.06
CA ALA A 213 -83.79 -34.85 -17.95
C ALA A 213 -84.02 -33.91 -16.76
N LYS A 214 -85.28 -33.76 -16.30
CA LYS A 214 -85.66 -33.02 -15.09
C LYS A 214 -85.28 -33.74 -13.79
N GLY A 215 -85.41 -35.07 -13.71
CA GLY A 215 -84.95 -35.86 -12.56
C GLY A 215 -83.43 -35.91 -12.46
N GLN A 216 -82.71 -36.07 -13.58
CA GLN A 216 -81.26 -35.96 -13.61
C GLN A 216 -80.79 -34.54 -13.27
N LYS A 217 -81.49 -33.52 -13.78
CA LYS A 217 -81.25 -32.13 -13.41
C LYS A 217 -81.53 -31.91 -11.93
N PHE A 218 -82.59 -32.45 -11.33
CA PHE A 218 -82.87 -32.31 -9.90
C PHE A 218 -81.73 -32.85 -9.03
N LEU A 219 -81.24 -34.07 -9.34
CA LEU A 219 -80.08 -34.65 -8.66
C LEU A 219 -78.79 -33.79 -8.84
N ARG A 220 -78.66 -33.06 -9.95
CA ARG A 220 -77.55 -32.13 -10.23
C ARG A 220 -77.76 -30.68 -9.76
N THR A 221 -78.99 -30.22 -9.52
CA THR A 221 -79.31 -28.79 -9.27
C THR A 221 -79.39 -28.46 -7.78
N LEU A 222 -79.49 -29.48 -6.92
CA LEU A 222 -79.36 -29.30 -5.47
C LEU A 222 -77.90 -29.02 -5.03
N THR A 223 -76.94 -29.03 -5.95
CA THR A 223 -75.51 -28.81 -5.70
C THR A 223 -75.03 -27.53 -6.39
N LYS A 224 -74.82 -26.47 -5.60
CA LYS A 224 -74.04 -25.27 -5.99
C LYS A 224 -72.86 -24.98 -5.06
N ASP A 225 -72.44 -25.97 -4.28
CA ASP A 225 -71.12 -26.03 -3.64
C ASP A 225 -70.74 -27.50 -3.36
N PRO A 226 -69.47 -27.91 -3.55
CA PRO A 226 -69.02 -29.27 -3.32
C PRO A 226 -68.80 -29.49 -1.82
N SER A 227 -69.83 -30.00 -1.15
CA SER A 227 -69.73 -30.63 0.17
C SER A 227 -70.61 -31.89 0.16
N PRO A 228 -70.50 -32.82 1.14
CA PRO A 228 -70.89 -34.27 1.13
C PRO A 228 -72.29 -34.69 0.63
N THR A 229 -73.11 -33.73 0.24
CA THR A 229 -74.56 -33.74 0.01
C THR A 229 -75.06 -34.48 -1.24
N PHE A 230 -74.30 -34.64 -2.33
CA PHE A 230 -74.75 -35.44 -3.48
C PHE A 230 -74.88 -36.92 -3.10
N CYS A 231 -73.86 -37.45 -2.43
CA CYS A 231 -73.90 -38.79 -1.88
C CYS A 231 -74.92 -38.89 -0.74
N ASP A 232 -75.13 -37.86 0.07
CA ASP A 232 -76.17 -37.90 1.11
C ASP A 232 -77.58 -38.06 0.53
N VAL A 233 -77.89 -37.37 -0.58
CA VAL A 233 -79.17 -37.53 -1.30
C VAL A 233 -79.31 -38.94 -1.88
N VAL A 234 -78.26 -39.47 -2.51
CA VAL A 234 -78.25 -40.85 -3.03
C VAL A 234 -78.36 -41.88 -1.88
N ASN A 235 -77.67 -41.64 -0.76
CA ASN A 235 -77.74 -42.46 0.45
C ASN A 235 -79.16 -42.46 1.04
N GLN A 236 -79.84 -41.31 1.09
CA GLN A 236 -81.23 -41.19 1.55
C GLN A 236 -82.22 -41.90 0.62
N LEU A 237 -82.06 -41.76 -0.71
CA LEU A 237 -82.87 -42.47 -1.69
C LEU A 237 -82.68 -43.99 -1.57
N LEU A 238 -81.43 -44.46 -1.43
CA LEU A 238 -81.10 -45.87 -1.20
C LEU A 238 -81.72 -46.38 0.12
N LYS A 239 -81.62 -45.60 1.21
CA LYS A 239 -82.19 -45.95 2.52
C LYS A 239 -83.72 -46.11 2.45
N PHE A 240 -84.43 -45.21 1.77
CA PHE A 240 -85.89 -45.32 1.59
C PHE A 240 -86.27 -46.48 0.67
N VAL A 241 -85.52 -46.72 -0.41
CA VAL A 241 -85.73 -47.86 -1.32
C VAL A 241 -85.48 -49.21 -0.62
N LEU A 242 -84.66 -49.25 0.43
CA LEU A 242 -84.34 -50.48 1.16
C LEU A 242 -85.15 -50.67 2.46
N SER A 243 -86.05 -49.74 2.81
CA SER A 243 -86.77 -49.77 4.11
C SER A 243 -87.73 -50.95 4.29
N ASP A 244 -88.21 -51.56 3.21
CA ASP A 244 -89.23 -52.61 3.19
C ASP A 244 -88.75 -53.96 2.64
N ASN A 245 -87.56 -54.04 2.00
CA ASN A 245 -86.93 -55.29 1.57
C ASN A 245 -85.40 -55.11 1.38
N PRO A 246 -84.53 -55.90 2.05
CA PRO A 246 -83.07 -55.79 1.94
C PRO A 246 -82.42 -56.58 0.79
N ASP A 247 -83.15 -57.28 -0.08
CA ASP A 247 -82.57 -58.04 -1.21
C ASP A 247 -81.99 -57.10 -2.30
N LEU A 248 -80.72 -57.32 -2.66
CA LEU A 248 -79.95 -56.54 -3.63
C LEU A 248 -80.29 -56.87 -5.09
N ASN A 249 -80.86 -58.05 -5.36
CA ASN A 249 -81.25 -58.42 -6.73
C ASN A 249 -82.33 -57.49 -7.28
N ASP A 250 -83.11 -56.87 -6.40
CA ASP A 250 -84.10 -55.86 -6.77
C ASP A 250 -83.49 -54.49 -7.15
N LEU A 251 -82.20 -54.27 -6.90
CA LEU A 251 -81.46 -53.07 -7.33
C LEU A 251 -80.78 -53.24 -8.69
N VAL A 252 -80.85 -54.41 -9.32
CA VAL A 252 -80.33 -54.62 -10.67
C VAL A 252 -81.05 -53.67 -11.63
N ASP A 253 -80.26 -53.05 -12.52
CA ASP A 253 -80.68 -52.01 -13.47
C ASP A 253 -81.10 -50.65 -12.84
N CYS A 254 -80.99 -50.49 -11.52
CA CYS A 254 -81.13 -49.19 -10.88
C CYS A 254 -79.85 -48.36 -11.06
N SER A 255 -79.99 -47.12 -11.53
CA SER A 255 -78.87 -46.20 -11.75
C SER A 255 -78.53 -45.44 -10.47
N LEU A 256 -77.74 -46.07 -9.59
CA LEU A 256 -77.48 -45.59 -8.22
C LEU A 256 -76.00 -45.65 -7.78
N ILE A 257 -75.08 -46.21 -8.59
CA ILE A 257 -73.65 -46.21 -8.28
C ILE A 257 -73.04 -44.89 -8.76
N VAL A 258 -72.31 -44.19 -7.88
CA VAL A 258 -71.64 -42.93 -8.19
C VAL A 258 -70.14 -43.16 -8.38
N LEU A 259 -69.60 -42.75 -9.52
CA LEU A 259 -68.16 -42.74 -9.79
C LEU A 259 -67.50 -41.43 -9.34
N SER A 260 -66.18 -41.42 -9.23
CA SER A 260 -65.39 -40.26 -8.78
C SER A 260 -65.44 -39.07 -9.75
N ASP A 261 -65.96 -39.24 -10.96
CA ASP A 261 -66.27 -38.18 -11.92
C ASP A 261 -67.75 -37.68 -11.81
N ASP A 262 -68.44 -38.07 -10.74
CA ASP A 262 -69.84 -37.78 -10.44
C ASP A 262 -70.84 -38.37 -11.45
N SER A 263 -70.41 -39.35 -12.25
CA SER A 263 -71.32 -40.09 -13.13
C SER A 263 -72.11 -41.16 -12.37
N LEU A 264 -73.39 -41.32 -12.73
CA LEU A 264 -74.28 -42.36 -12.21
C LEU A 264 -74.28 -43.56 -13.16
N VAL A 265 -73.91 -44.72 -12.65
CA VAL A 265 -73.87 -45.98 -13.39
C VAL A 265 -74.81 -47.02 -12.78
N SER A 266 -75.28 -47.93 -13.63
CA SER A 266 -76.20 -48.99 -13.24
C SER A 266 -75.50 -50.13 -12.50
N VAL A 267 -76.20 -50.70 -11.53
CA VAL A 267 -75.82 -51.97 -10.91
C VAL A 267 -76.05 -53.10 -11.93
N LEU A 268 -74.97 -53.79 -12.34
CA LEU A 268 -75.00 -54.86 -13.33
C LEU A 268 -74.69 -56.22 -12.68
N ALA A 269 -75.40 -57.26 -13.08
CA ALA A 269 -75.29 -58.62 -12.52
C ALA A 269 -74.11 -59.49 -13.05
N SER A 270 -72.97 -58.90 -13.46
CA SER A 270 -71.90 -59.64 -14.19
C SER A 270 -70.62 -59.91 -13.37
N ASN A 271 -69.98 -61.07 -13.59
CA ASN A 271 -68.66 -61.43 -13.03
C ASN A 271 -67.47 -60.58 -13.55
N SER A 272 -67.65 -59.73 -14.56
CA SER A 272 -66.58 -58.84 -15.03
C SER A 272 -66.51 -57.58 -14.17
N VAL A 273 -65.50 -57.50 -13.31
CA VAL A 273 -65.30 -56.31 -12.49
C VAL A 273 -64.78 -55.15 -13.33
N LYS A 274 -65.56 -54.06 -13.40
CA LYS A 274 -65.26 -52.87 -14.21
C LYS A 274 -64.86 -51.66 -13.36
N TYR A 275 -65.39 -51.55 -12.15
CA TYR A 275 -65.17 -50.40 -11.29
C TYR A 275 -64.37 -50.80 -10.05
N LEU A 276 -63.51 -49.89 -9.60
CA LEU A 276 -62.58 -50.09 -8.50
C LEU A 276 -63.00 -49.23 -7.32
N MET A 277 -63.00 -49.81 -6.13
CA MET A 277 -63.26 -49.10 -4.88
C MET A 277 -61.96 -48.92 -4.10
N SER A 278 -61.75 -47.70 -3.59
CA SER A 278 -60.65 -47.42 -2.66
C SER A 278 -60.87 -48.19 -1.35
N PRO A 279 -59.83 -48.79 -0.75
CA PRO A 279 -59.93 -49.38 0.57
C PRO A 279 -60.34 -48.31 1.60
N THR A 280 -61.29 -48.63 2.47
CA THR A 280 -61.59 -47.84 3.68
C THR A 280 -60.77 -48.35 4.85
N GLU A 281 -60.47 -47.49 5.81
CA GLU A 281 -59.52 -47.73 6.89
C GLU A 281 -59.70 -49.08 7.63
N SER A 282 -58.54 -49.69 7.89
CA SER A 282 -58.25 -50.77 8.85
C SER A 282 -59.18 -51.97 8.84
N HIS A 283 -58.79 -53.07 8.16
CA HIS A 283 -58.86 -54.43 8.76
C HIS A 283 -58.21 -55.57 7.97
N ASP A 284 -57.79 -55.39 6.71
CA ASP A 284 -57.06 -56.46 5.99
C ASP A 284 -55.60 -56.07 5.67
N GLY A 285 -54.67 -56.93 6.08
CA GLY A 285 -53.21 -56.79 5.99
C GLY A 285 -52.62 -56.88 4.59
N GLY A 286 -53.28 -56.31 3.57
CA GLY A 286 -52.76 -56.17 2.22
C GLY A 286 -51.96 -54.88 2.02
N VAL A 287 -50.81 -54.97 1.35
CA VAL A 287 -49.93 -53.83 1.00
C VAL A 287 -50.69 -52.83 0.11
N ARG A 288 -50.74 -51.54 0.51
CA ARG A 288 -51.65 -50.51 -0.03
C ARG A 288 -51.08 -49.80 -1.27
N LEU A 289 -51.92 -49.58 -2.28
CA LEU A 289 -51.69 -48.56 -3.31
C LEU A 289 -52.18 -47.18 -2.79
N PRO A 290 -51.39 -46.10 -2.92
CA PRO A 290 -51.84 -44.75 -2.56
C PRO A 290 -53.14 -44.35 -3.27
N SER A 291 -54.09 -43.81 -2.52
CA SER A 291 -55.36 -43.25 -3.05
C SER A 291 -55.13 -42.15 -4.09
N THR A 292 -53.99 -41.44 -4.02
CA THR A 292 -53.57 -40.43 -4.99
C THR A 292 -53.37 -41.01 -6.41
N LEU A 293 -52.97 -42.27 -6.55
CA LEU A 293 -52.85 -42.91 -7.87
C LEU A 293 -54.22 -43.16 -8.52
N LEU A 294 -55.26 -43.37 -7.71
CA LEU A 294 -56.63 -43.62 -8.17
C LEU A 294 -57.31 -42.34 -8.67
N ASN A 295 -56.88 -41.16 -8.19
CA ASN A 295 -57.40 -39.86 -8.61
C ASN A 295 -57.12 -39.56 -10.10
N HIS A 296 -56.12 -40.21 -10.70
CA HIS A 296 -55.80 -40.04 -12.12
C HIS A 296 -56.72 -40.85 -13.06
N ARG A 297 -57.64 -41.67 -12.53
CA ARG A 297 -58.62 -42.47 -13.27
C ARG A 297 -60.02 -42.43 -12.62
N PRO A 298 -60.67 -41.26 -12.53
CA PRO A 298 -61.98 -41.11 -11.87
C PRO A 298 -63.11 -41.84 -12.62
N ASP A 299 -62.89 -42.18 -13.90
CA ASP A 299 -63.80 -42.88 -14.81
C ASP A 299 -64.07 -44.35 -14.45
N ILE A 300 -63.22 -44.94 -13.60
CA ILE A 300 -63.35 -46.33 -13.18
C ILE A 300 -63.36 -46.49 -11.65
N VAL A 301 -63.32 -45.39 -10.89
CA VAL A 301 -63.23 -45.42 -9.42
C VAL A 301 -64.57 -45.02 -8.82
N VAL A 302 -65.06 -45.78 -7.84
CA VAL A 302 -66.29 -45.48 -7.11
C VAL A 302 -66.07 -44.33 -6.12
N HIS A 303 -67.00 -43.37 -6.09
CA HIS A 303 -66.90 -42.15 -5.28
C HIS A 303 -66.83 -42.46 -3.78
N GLN A 304 -65.98 -41.72 -3.06
CA GLN A 304 -65.72 -41.98 -1.64
C GLN A 304 -66.85 -41.49 -0.69
N GLY A 305 -67.86 -40.80 -1.18
CA GLY A 305 -68.99 -40.31 -0.37
C GLY A 305 -70.08 -41.35 -0.07
N ILE A 306 -70.03 -42.55 -0.66
CA ILE A 306 -71.01 -43.61 -0.39
C ILE A 306 -70.83 -44.11 1.06
N ALA A 307 -71.92 -44.15 1.84
CA ALA A 307 -71.90 -44.50 3.26
C ALA A 307 -71.31 -45.89 3.50
N GLN A 308 -70.59 -46.06 4.62
CA GLN A 308 -69.81 -47.28 4.92
C GLN A 308 -70.68 -48.55 4.96
N GLU A 309 -71.88 -48.47 5.51
CA GLU A 309 -72.82 -49.60 5.54
C GLU A 309 -73.21 -50.05 4.12
N LEU A 310 -73.42 -49.11 3.19
CA LEU A 310 -73.73 -49.40 1.79
C LEU A 310 -72.52 -49.95 1.03
N ARG A 311 -71.30 -49.53 1.37
CA ARG A 311 -70.08 -50.11 0.78
C ARG A 311 -69.88 -51.57 1.17
N LYS A 312 -70.16 -51.94 2.43
CA LYS A 312 -70.15 -53.35 2.87
C LYS A 312 -71.17 -54.17 2.07
N THR A 313 -72.35 -53.60 1.82
CA THR A 313 -73.40 -54.21 1.02
C THR A 313 -72.99 -54.41 -0.45
N LEU A 314 -72.30 -53.43 -1.06
CA LEU A 314 -71.80 -53.50 -2.45
C LEU A 314 -70.57 -54.42 -2.63
N LEU A 315 -69.79 -54.65 -1.57
CA LEU A 315 -68.58 -55.49 -1.58
C LEU A 315 -68.81 -56.90 -1.01
N HIS A 316 -70.06 -57.26 -0.68
CA HIS A 316 -70.36 -58.57 -0.08
C HIS A 316 -70.03 -59.69 -1.08
N PRO A 317 -69.35 -60.78 -0.67
CA PRO A 317 -68.85 -61.81 -1.59
C PRO A 317 -69.95 -62.58 -2.35
N ASN A 318 -71.18 -62.59 -1.83
CA ASN A 318 -72.35 -63.17 -2.52
C ASN A 318 -73.12 -62.16 -3.40
N SER A 319 -72.62 -60.93 -3.55
CA SER A 319 -73.24 -59.92 -4.43
C SER A 319 -72.66 -60.02 -5.85
N SER A 320 -73.53 -60.04 -6.86
CA SER A 320 -73.16 -60.08 -8.28
C SER A 320 -72.80 -58.68 -8.83
N CYS A 321 -72.17 -57.82 -8.03
CA CYS A 321 -71.86 -56.43 -8.38
C CYS A 321 -70.55 -56.28 -9.18
N ASN A 322 -70.49 -55.27 -10.04
CA ASN A 322 -69.36 -54.97 -10.94
C ASN A 322 -68.24 -54.13 -10.29
N VAL A 323 -68.10 -54.18 -8.95
CA VAL A 323 -67.19 -53.35 -8.13
C VAL A 323 -66.24 -54.23 -7.29
N ARG A 324 -64.91 -53.95 -7.24
CA ARG A 324 -63.94 -54.63 -6.33
C ARG A 324 -62.87 -53.71 -5.75
N LEU A 325 -62.12 -54.19 -4.76
CA LEU A 325 -60.93 -53.54 -4.17
C LEU A 325 -59.70 -53.55 -5.11
N THR A 326 -58.92 -52.47 -5.07
CA THR A 326 -57.69 -52.24 -5.87
C THR A 326 -56.50 -53.15 -5.47
N ARG A 327 -55.72 -53.67 -6.44
CA ARG A 327 -54.51 -54.51 -6.23
C ARG A 327 -53.27 -54.01 -7.00
N TRP A 328 -52.06 -54.48 -6.62
CA TRP A 328 -50.79 -54.13 -7.29
C TRP A 328 -50.75 -54.51 -8.78
N ASP A 329 -51.38 -55.63 -9.16
CA ASP A 329 -51.50 -56.06 -10.57
C ASP A 329 -52.31 -55.09 -11.44
N ASP A 330 -53.06 -54.16 -10.83
CA ASP A 330 -53.84 -53.15 -11.54
C ASP A 330 -52.98 -51.94 -11.96
N ILE A 331 -51.70 -51.87 -11.54
CA ILE A 331 -50.77 -50.78 -11.90
C ILE A 331 -50.71 -50.57 -13.41
N PRO A 332 -50.38 -51.54 -14.27
CA PRO A 332 -50.31 -51.30 -15.72
C PRO A 332 -51.56 -50.63 -16.31
N ARG A 333 -52.77 -50.96 -15.80
CA ARG A 333 -54.05 -50.34 -16.21
C ARG A 333 -54.20 -48.88 -15.76
N LEU A 334 -53.53 -48.48 -14.67
CA LEU A 334 -53.43 -47.10 -14.22
C LEU A 334 -52.41 -46.29 -15.04
N PHE A 335 -51.37 -46.94 -15.59
CA PHE A 335 -50.25 -46.28 -16.29
C PHE A 335 -50.35 -46.21 -17.83
N GLU A 336 -51.34 -46.87 -18.45
CA GLU A 336 -51.48 -46.97 -19.92
C GLU A 336 -51.55 -45.61 -20.66
N ARG A 337 -51.97 -44.53 -19.98
CA ARG A 337 -52.03 -43.15 -20.53
C ARG A 337 -50.86 -42.24 -20.12
N PHE A 338 -49.85 -42.75 -19.40
CA PHE A 338 -48.82 -41.94 -18.75
C PHE A 338 -47.98 -41.10 -19.72
N GLN A 339 -47.70 -41.60 -20.93
CA GLN A 339 -46.93 -40.87 -21.95
C GLN A 339 -47.56 -39.51 -22.30
N TYR A 340 -48.87 -39.34 -22.14
CA TYR A 340 -49.64 -38.16 -22.53
C TYR A 340 -49.88 -37.15 -21.39
N LEU A 341 -49.43 -37.43 -20.16
CA LEU A 341 -49.60 -36.48 -19.04
C LEU A 341 -48.64 -35.27 -19.16
N PRO A 342 -49.06 -34.05 -18.77
CA PRO A 342 -48.20 -32.88 -18.66
C PRO A 342 -47.06 -33.07 -17.64
N THR A 343 -45.90 -32.45 -17.86
CA THR A 343 -44.69 -32.58 -17.03
C THR A 343 -44.91 -32.36 -15.52
N PRO A 344 -45.71 -31.38 -15.05
CA PRO A 344 -45.97 -31.17 -13.62
C PRO A 344 -46.78 -32.31 -12.99
N ALA A 345 -47.81 -32.80 -13.69
CA ALA A 345 -48.64 -33.92 -13.23
C ALA A 345 -47.85 -35.24 -13.24
N LYS A 346 -46.95 -35.43 -14.22
CA LYS A 346 -45.98 -36.53 -14.20
C LYS A 346 -45.10 -36.46 -12.94
N LEU A 347 -44.60 -35.28 -12.59
CA LEU A 347 -43.75 -35.06 -11.42
C LEU A 347 -44.47 -35.34 -10.09
N GLU A 348 -45.69 -34.85 -9.92
CA GLU A 348 -46.51 -35.04 -8.71
C GLU A 348 -46.89 -36.52 -8.48
N MET A 349 -47.19 -37.23 -9.57
CA MET A 349 -47.49 -38.65 -9.51
C MET A 349 -46.23 -39.50 -9.22
N VAL A 350 -45.08 -39.16 -9.81
CA VAL A 350 -43.78 -39.78 -9.50
C VAL A 350 -43.38 -39.54 -8.04
N GLN A 351 -43.60 -38.33 -7.51
CA GLN A 351 -43.39 -38.01 -6.10
C GLN A 351 -44.27 -38.84 -5.16
N SER A 352 -45.56 -38.98 -5.50
CA SER A 352 -46.51 -39.80 -4.73
C SER A 352 -46.11 -41.27 -4.72
N LEU A 353 -45.64 -41.77 -5.87
CA LEU A 353 -45.24 -43.16 -6.04
C LEU A 353 -43.91 -43.48 -5.37
N TRP A 354 -42.95 -42.54 -5.40
CA TRP A 354 -41.68 -42.68 -4.66
C TRP A 354 -41.88 -42.72 -3.15
N THR A 355 -42.76 -41.87 -2.61
CA THR A 355 -43.13 -41.89 -1.19
C THR A 355 -43.71 -43.26 -0.78
N ALA A 356 -44.47 -43.90 -1.66
CA ALA A 356 -45.03 -45.23 -1.43
C ALA A 356 -43.98 -46.34 -1.51
N LEU A 357 -43.09 -46.30 -2.52
CA LEU A 357 -42.01 -47.28 -2.69
C LEU A 357 -41.00 -47.26 -1.53
N HIS A 358 -40.74 -46.09 -0.94
CA HIS A 358 -39.78 -45.96 0.15
C HIS A 358 -40.20 -46.72 1.43
N SER A 359 -41.47 -47.12 1.52
CA SER A 359 -42.04 -47.91 2.62
C SER A 359 -42.00 -49.43 2.40
N LEU A 360 -41.47 -49.91 1.26
CA LEU A 360 -41.43 -51.32 0.89
C LEU A 360 -40.06 -51.99 1.16
N PRO A 361 -40.02 -53.32 1.34
CA PRO A 361 -38.78 -54.10 1.39
C PRO A 361 -37.96 -54.01 0.09
N VAL A 362 -36.63 -54.14 0.21
CA VAL A 362 -35.65 -53.99 -0.89
C VAL A 362 -35.91 -54.92 -2.10
N GLY A 363 -36.56 -56.08 -1.89
CA GLY A 363 -36.91 -57.03 -2.95
C GLY A 363 -37.99 -56.50 -3.91
N ASP A 364 -39.02 -55.84 -3.38
CA ASP A 364 -40.15 -55.31 -4.15
C ASP A 364 -39.74 -54.05 -4.94
N ILE A 365 -38.81 -53.28 -4.39
CA ILE A 365 -38.19 -52.14 -5.06
C ILE A 365 -37.45 -52.59 -6.33
N LYS A 366 -36.74 -53.73 -6.29
CA LYS A 366 -36.01 -54.25 -7.47
C LYS A 366 -36.94 -54.64 -8.64
N MET A 367 -38.08 -55.27 -8.35
CA MET A 367 -39.07 -55.66 -9.37
C MET A 367 -39.72 -54.43 -10.01
N PHE A 368 -39.97 -53.39 -9.24
CA PHE A 368 -40.44 -52.12 -9.77
C PHE A 368 -39.39 -51.44 -10.65
N LEU A 369 -38.14 -51.37 -10.18
CA LEU A 369 -37.04 -50.72 -10.90
C LEU A 369 -36.73 -51.37 -12.25
N SER A 370 -36.99 -52.67 -12.45
CA SER A 370 -36.80 -53.33 -13.75
C SER A 370 -37.80 -52.88 -14.83
N HIS A 371 -38.90 -52.23 -14.46
CA HIS A 371 -39.90 -51.70 -15.39
C HIS A 371 -39.89 -50.16 -15.50
N TRP A 372 -39.00 -49.48 -14.78
CA TRP A 372 -38.88 -48.03 -14.80
C TRP A 372 -38.07 -47.53 -16.00
N THR A 373 -38.67 -46.69 -16.86
CA THR A 373 -38.07 -46.25 -18.13
C THR A 373 -37.89 -44.73 -18.24
N ILE A 374 -38.15 -43.97 -17.17
CA ILE A 374 -38.23 -42.50 -17.21
C ILE A 374 -36.91 -41.85 -16.72
N PRO A 375 -36.27 -40.96 -17.52
CA PRO A 375 -35.00 -40.30 -17.17
C PRO A 375 -35.22 -39.08 -16.24
N LEU A 376 -35.52 -39.34 -14.97
CA LEU A 376 -35.68 -38.32 -13.92
C LEU A 376 -34.68 -38.57 -12.78
N LEU A 377 -34.06 -37.50 -12.26
CA LEU A 377 -33.15 -37.55 -11.10
C LEU A 377 -33.92 -37.22 -9.83
N ALA A 378 -33.91 -38.12 -8.84
CA ALA A 378 -34.46 -37.88 -7.51
C ALA A 378 -33.41 -37.23 -6.61
N VAL A 379 -33.74 -36.08 -6.03
CA VAL A 379 -32.80 -35.29 -5.24
C VAL A 379 -33.40 -35.00 -3.87
N ARG A 380 -32.74 -35.49 -2.81
CA ARG A 380 -33.16 -35.23 -1.44
C ARG A 380 -32.69 -33.83 -1.00
N GLN A 381 -33.59 -33.01 -0.49
CA GLN A 381 -33.22 -31.71 0.09
C GLN A 381 -32.66 -31.93 1.50
N SER A 382 -31.45 -31.47 1.80
CA SER A 382 -30.69 -31.85 3.02
C SER A 382 -31.39 -31.58 4.36
N ARG A 383 -32.40 -30.69 4.40
CA ARG A 383 -33.18 -30.34 5.61
C ARG A 383 -34.65 -30.75 5.57
N SER A 384 -35.09 -31.45 4.53
CA SER A 384 -36.48 -31.90 4.43
C SER A 384 -36.55 -33.37 4.02
N GLU A 385 -37.55 -34.10 4.50
CA GLU A 385 -37.87 -35.43 3.98
C GLU A 385 -38.47 -35.37 2.56
N LYS A 386 -38.63 -34.17 1.98
CA LYS A 386 -39.16 -33.98 0.64
C LYS A 386 -38.08 -34.22 -0.42
N TRP A 387 -38.47 -35.01 -1.41
CA TRP A 387 -37.69 -35.31 -2.61
C TRP A 387 -38.11 -34.39 -3.75
N GLU A 388 -37.13 -33.83 -4.45
CA GLU A 388 -37.35 -33.05 -5.67
C GLU A 388 -36.86 -33.85 -6.87
N PHE A 389 -37.70 -33.95 -7.89
CA PHE A 389 -37.37 -34.68 -9.11
C PHE A 389 -36.97 -33.69 -10.20
N VAL A 390 -35.78 -33.86 -10.77
CA VAL A 390 -35.23 -32.94 -11.77
C VAL A 390 -35.13 -33.66 -13.12
N PRO A 391 -35.66 -33.07 -14.22
CA PRO A 391 -35.46 -33.59 -15.57
C PRO A 391 -33.97 -33.70 -15.93
N TRP A 392 -33.59 -34.77 -16.63
CA TRP A 392 -32.19 -34.97 -17.04
C TRP A 392 -31.66 -33.82 -17.92
N ASP A 393 -32.47 -33.26 -18.82
CA ASP A 393 -32.09 -32.12 -19.67
C ASP A 393 -31.79 -30.85 -18.85
N HIS A 394 -32.39 -30.73 -17.65
CA HIS A 394 -32.13 -29.64 -16.73
C HIS A 394 -30.82 -29.85 -15.94
N PHE A 395 -30.38 -31.10 -15.79
CA PHE A 395 -29.07 -31.45 -15.27
C PHE A 395 -27.99 -31.16 -16.33
N THR A 396 -28.13 -31.63 -17.56
CA THR A 396 -27.13 -31.38 -18.63
C THR A 396 -26.97 -29.90 -18.99
N SER A 397 -28.01 -29.07 -18.81
CA SER A 397 -27.95 -27.62 -19.06
C SER A 397 -27.24 -26.78 -17.97
N HIS A 398 -26.64 -27.40 -16.94
CA HIS A 398 -25.97 -26.72 -15.83
C HIS A 398 -26.84 -25.67 -15.12
N ARG A 399 -28.18 -25.85 -15.15
CA ARG A 399 -29.15 -24.91 -14.59
C ARG A 399 -29.47 -25.14 -13.12
N HIS A 400 -29.03 -26.24 -12.52
CA HIS A 400 -29.25 -26.54 -11.10
C HIS A 400 -27.91 -26.95 -10.46
N GLY A 401 -27.70 -26.56 -9.20
CA GLY A 401 -26.52 -26.97 -8.43
C GLY A 401 -26.65 -28.43 -8.03
N LEU A 402 -26.26 -29.36 -8.91
CA LEU A 402 -26.40 -30.80 -8.70
C LEU A 402 -25.05 -31.48 -8.99
N VAL A 403 -24.55 -32.32 -8.10
CA VAL A 403 -23.28 -33.06 -8.28
C VAL A 403 -23.49 -34.55 -7.96
N LEU A 404 -22.90 -35.43 -8.77
CA LEU A 404 -23.04 -36.89 -8.73
C LEU A 404 -21.82 -37.54 -8.04
N ASP A 405 -21.86 -37.68 -6.71
CA ASP A 405 -20.76 -38.31 -5.97
C ASP A 405 -21.02 -39.81 -5.72
N GLN A 406 -20.06 -40.66 -6.07
CA GLN A 406 -20.14 -42.11 -5.88
C GLN A 406 -19.57 -42.58 -4.54
N VAL A 407 -18.91 -41.71 -3.77
CA VAL A 407 -18.18 -42.11 -2.57
C VAL A 407 -19.11 -42.32 -1.36
N ASN A 408 -18.92 -43.44 -0.67
CA ASN A 408 -19.65 -43.83 0.53
C ASN A 408 -19.40 -42.81 1.67
N LEU A 409 -20.41 -42.03 2.03
CA LEU A 409 -20.29 -40.75 2.74
C LEU A 409 -19.76 -40.81 4.20
N ASP A 410 -19.49 -42.00 4.75
CA ASP A 410 -19.33 -42.17 6.20
C ASP A 410 -17.90 -42.37 6.71
N LYS A 411 -16.85 -42.40 5.85
CA LYS A 411 -15.52 -42.89 6.27
C LYS A 411 -14.37 -41.87 6.36
N ASN A 412 -14.58 -40.57 6.09
CA ASN A 412 -13.46 -39.60 6.10
C ASN A 412 -13.80 -38.30 6.86
N VAL A 413 -12.96 -37.88 7.81
CA VAL A 413 -13.19 -36.70 8.67
C VAL A 413 -13.17 -35.39 7.86
N ASN A 414 -12.29 -35.31 6.85
CA ASN A 414 -12.26 -34.19 5.89
C ASN A 414 -13.54 -34.13 5.05
N TYR A 415 -14.14 -35.29 4.78
CA TYR A 415 -15.37 -35.40 3.99
C TYR A 415 -16.61 -34.92 4.76
N LYS A 416 -16.70 -35.14 6.08
CA LYS A 416 -17.77 -34.55 6.91
C LYS A 416 -17.78 -33.01 6.84
N ARG A 417 -16.61 -32.37 6.79
CA ARG A 417 -16.50 -30.91 6.63
C ARG A 417 -16.90 -30.44 5.23
N GLN A 418 -16.50 -31.17 4.18
CA GLN A 418 -16.93 -30.88 2.81
C GLN A 418 -18.43 -31.03 2.64
N VAL A 419 -19.02 -32.08 3.19
CA VAL A 419 -20.47 -32.30 3.19
C VAL A 419 -21.20 -31.20 3.98
N ALA A 420 -20.67 -30.77 5.13
CA ALA A 420 -21.24 -29.65 5.90
C ALA A 420 -21.18 -28.31 5.13
N PHE A 421 -20.09 -28.03 4.41
CA PHE A 421 -19.96 -26.88 3.49
C PHE A 421 -20.98 -26.94 2.36
N ILE A 422 -21.11 -28.09 1.71
CA ILE A 422 -22.07 -28.28 0.62
C ILE A 422 -23.51 -28.16 1.12
N GLN A 423 -23.80 -28.66 2.34
CA GLN A 423 -25.10 -28.55 3.00
C GLN A 423 -25.43 -27.14 3.47
N SER A 424 -24.45 -26.26 3.67
CA SER A 424 -24.68 -24.85 4.02
C SER A 424 -24.90 -23.95 2.80
N CYS A 425 -24.57 -24.41 1.58
CA CYS A 425 -24.77 -23.69 0.33
C CYS A 425 -26.24 -23.78 -0.15
N PRO A 426 -26.99 -22.66 -0.21
CA PRO A 426 -28.38 -22.68 -0.66
C PRO A 426 -28.49 -23.14 -2.12
N GLY A 427 -29.22 -24.21 -2.38
CA GLY A 427 -29.54 -24.67 -3.73
C GLY A 427 -28.55 -25.66 -4.37
N LEU A 428 -27.45 -26.02 -3.70
CA LEU A 428 -26.57 -27.12 -4.12
C LEU A 428 -27.03 -28.45 -3.50
N ARG A 429 -27.10 -29.52 -4.30
CA ARG A 429 -27.60 -30.82 -3.87
C ARG A 429 -26.68 -31.95 -4.35
N ILE A 430 -26.37 -32.88 -3.46
CA ILE A 430 -25.55 -34.06 -3.74
C ILE A 430 -26.46 -35.26 -3.98
N ILE A 431 -26.23 -35.99 -5.05
CA ILE A 431 -26.95 -37.25 -5.33
C ILE A 431 -25.99 -38.41 -5.00
N ASN A 432 -26.44 -39.33 -4.13
CA ASN A 432 -25.69 -40.52 -3.72
C ASN A 432 -26.03 -41.72 -4.65
N SER A 433 -25.04 -42.54 -4.97
CA SER A 433 -25.18 -43.79 -5.74
C SER A 433 -26.17 -44.79 -5.14
N ILE A 434 -26.39 -44.75 -3.81
CA ILE A 434 -27.36 -45.62 -3.11
C ILE A 434 -28.81 -45.20 -3.39
N THR A 435 -29.05 -43.92 -3.69
CA THR A 435 -30.41 -43.39 -3.93
C THR A 435 -30.88 -43.52 -5.38
N PHE A 436 -29.99 -43.86 -6.33
CA PHE A 436 -30.38 -44.26 -7.69
C PHE A 436 -29.23 -44.89 -8.51
N PRO A 437 -29.29 -46.19 -8.83
CA PRO A 437 -28.39 -46.78 -9.83
C PRO A 437 -29.14 -47.33 -11.07
N ILE A 438 -28.54 -47.06 -12.23
CA ILE A 438 -28.60 -47.82 -13.50
C ILE A 438 -29.82 -47.58 -14.40
N TYR A 439 -29.70 -46.57 -15.28
CA TYR A 439 -30.09 -46.75 -16.69
C TYR A 439 -28.84 -47.25 -17.43
N PRO A 440 -28.94 -48.21 -18.36
CA PRO A 440 -27.78 -48.88 -18.97
C PRO A 440 -26.82 -47.95 -19.75
N SER A 441 -27.24 -46.73 -20.11
CA SER A 441 -26.38 -45.76 -20.80
C SER A 441 -25.55 -44.84 -19.90
N PHE A 442 -25.66 -44.93 -18.57
CA PHE A 442 -25.03 -43.96 -17.65
C PHE A 442 -23.85 -44.49 -16.82
N GLY A 443 -23.38 -45.71 -17.08
CA GLY A 443 -22.31 -46.36 -16.32
C GLY A 443 -20.93 -45.69 -16.36
N SER A 444 -20.71 -44.64 -17.16
CA SER A 444 -19.41 -43.97 -17.33
C SER A 444 -19.31 -42.55 -16.77
N TYR A 445 -20.41 -41.95 -16.28
CA TYR A 445 -20.42 -40.56 -15.81
C TYR A 445 -20.32 -40.50 -14.28
N THR A 446 -19.12 -40.23 -13.77
CA THR A 446 -18.89 -39.88 -12.36
C THR A 446 -18.55 -38.39 -12.28
N GLU A 447 -19.44 -37.58 -11.70
CA GLU A 447 -19.26 -36.13 -11.58
C GLU A 447 -19.00 -35.72 -10.13
N THR A 448 -17.74 -35.70 -9.70
CA THR A 448 -17.35 -35.38 -8.31
C THR A 448 -16.94 -33.91 -8.15
N PHE A 449 -16.90 -33.40 -6.91
CA PHE A 449 -16.39 -32.04 -6.64
C PHE A 449 -14.90 -31.84 -6.97
N LEU A 450 -14.17 -32.93 -7.20
CA LEU A 450 -12.75 -32.91 -7.57
C LEU A 450 -12.54 -32.87 -9.10
N ASN A 451 -13.59 -33.09 -9.88
CA ASN A 451 -13.53 -32.99 -11.33
C ASN A 451 -14.06 -31.63 -11.81
N GLY A 452 -13.64 -31.23 -13.02
CA GLY A 452 -13.93 -29.89 -13.50
C GLY A 452 -15.43 -29.57 -13.62
N GLN A 453 -16.24 -30.49 -14.14
CA GLN A 453 -17.68 -30.24 -14.34
C GLN A 453 -18.42 -30.07 -13.00
N GLY A 454 -18.14 -30.92 -12.00
CA GLY A 454 -18.76 -30.83 -10.68
C GLY A 454 -18.39 -29.54 -9.95
N LEU A 455 -17.15 -29.09 -10.10
CA LEU A 455 -16.67 -27.81 -9.57
C LEU A 455 -17.36 -26.60 -10.23
N TYR A 456 -17.56 -26.62 -11.55
CA TYR A 456 -18.28 -25.54 -12.26
C TYR A 456 -19.73 -25.41 -11.77
N ARG A 457 -20.42 -26.53 -11.51
CA ARG A 457 -21.78 -26.52 -10.94
C ARG A 457 -21.83 -25.98 -9.52
N LEU A 458 -20.86 -26.33 -8.67
CA LEU A 458 -20.71 -25.77 -7.33
C LEU A 458 -20.58 -24.24 -7.38
N LEU A 459 -19.67 -23.73 -8.22
CA LEU A 459 -19.49 -22.28 -8.37
C LEU A 459 -20.76 -21.59 -8.90
N LYS A 460 -21.43 -22.18 -9.90
CA LYS A 460 -22.63 -21.60 -10.51
C LYS A 460 -23.81 -21.58 -9.56
N ALA A 461 -23.88 -22.54 -8.63
CA ALA A 461 -24.83 -22.50 -7.53
C ALA A 461 -24.51 -21.37 -6.53
N LEU A 462 -23.24 -21.18 -6.19
CA LEU A 462 -22.79 -20.10 -5.30
C LEU A 462 -23.05 -18.70 -5.89
N ASP A 463 -22.85 -18.51 -7.20
CA ASP A 463 -23.10 -17.22 -7.89
C ASP A 463 -24.57 -16.83 -7.94
N ARG A 464 -25.49 -17.80 -7.80
CA ARG A 464 -26.94 -17.57 -7.74
C ARG A 464 -27.47 -17.28 -6.35
N SER A 465 -26.62 -17.36 -5.32
CA SER A 465 -26.97 -16.98 -3.95
C SER A 465 -26.98 -15.45 -3.81
N PRO A 466 -27.92 -14.85 -3.05
CA PRO A 466 -27.93 -13.39 -2.78
C PRO A 466 -26.68 -12.89 -2.05
N GLN A 467 -25.90 -13.81 -1.48
CA GLN A 467 -24.65 -13.56 -0.78
C GLN A 467 -23.52 -14.08 -1.67
N THR A 468 -22.73 -13.17 -2.23
CA THR A 468 -21.58 -13.42 -3.13
C THR A 468 -20.64 -14.50 -2.60
N ILE A 469 -19.82 -15.14 -3.46
CA ILE A 469 -18.77 -16.09 -3.05
C ILE A 469 -17.94 -15.54 -1.86
N GLN A 470 -17.57 -14.26 -1.90
CA GLN A 470 -16.88 -13.58 -0.80
C GLN A 470 -17.64 -13.65 0.54
N ASN A 471 -18.96 -13.51 0.53
CA ASN A 471 -19.81 -13.61 1.73
C ASN A 471 -20.02 -15.07 2.18
N ALA A 472 -19.95 -16.05 1.27
CA ALA A 472 -19.92 -17.46 1.64
C ALA A 472 -18.63 -17.79 2.43
N PHE A 473 -17.50 -17.17 2.09
CA PHE A 473 -16.26 -17.28 2.87
C PHE A 473 -16.37 -16.62 4.25
N ILE A 474 -17.13 -15.52 4.41
CA ILE A 474 -17.39 -14.85 5.70
C ILE A 474 -18.07 -15.77 6.75
N TYR A 475 -18.80 -16.80 6.32
CA TYR A 475 -19.40 -17.77 7.25
C TYR A 475 -18.36 -18.65 7.96
N PHE A 476 -17.14 -18.74 7.45
CA PHE A 476 -16.06 -19.52 8.04
C PHE A 476 -15.22 -18.67 8.98
N ARG A 477 -15.08 -19.15 10.23
CA ARG A 477 -14.47 -18.39 11.33
C ARG A 477 -13.03 -18.82 11.65
N SER A 478 -12.52 -19.90 11.05
CA SER A 478 -11.19 -20.45 11.34
C SER A 478 -10.31 -20.55 10.09
N SER A 479 -9.00 -20.42 10.24
CA SER A 479 -8.00 -20.61 9.15
C SER A 479 -8.11 -22.00 8.50
N ASP A 480 -8.40 -23.02 9.31
CA ASP A 480 -8.52 -24.42 8.88
C ASP A 480 -9.67 -24.63 7.88
N ASP A 481 -10.74 -23.83 7.97
CA ASP A 481 -11.89 -23.91 7.07
C ASP A 481 -11.55 -23.34 5.69
N TYR A 482 -10.81 -22.23 5.64
CA TYR A 482 -10.35 -21.64 4.39
C TYR A 482 -9.34 -22.55 3.68
N ASP A 483 -8.39 -23.16 4.41
CA ASP A 483 -7.44 -24.12 3.85
C ASP A 483 -8.15 -25.34 3.24
N HIS A 484 -9.22 -25.82 3.88
CA HIS A 484 -9.99 -26.94 3.33
C HIS A 484 -10.65 -26.61 2.01
N ILE A 485 -11.29 -25.43 1.93
CA ILE A 485 -12.00 -24.99 0.72
C ILE A 485 -10.99 -24.70 -0.39
N ALA A 486 -9.91 -23.98 -0.08
CA ALA A 486 -8.84 -23.71 -1.03
C ALA A 486 -8.24 -25.00 -1.58
N ASN A 487 -7.92 -25.98 -0.73
CA ASN A 487 -7.42 -27.28 -1.18
C ASN A 487 -8.42 -28.04 -2.08
N MET A 488 -9.74 -27.88 -1.88
CA MET A 488 -10.75 -28.44 -2.78
C MET A 488 -10.66 -27.84 -4.18
N PHE A 489 -10.58 -26.51 -4.30
CA PHE A 489 -10.42 -25.82 -5.58
C PHE A 489 -9.05 -26.12 -6.22
N LEU A 490 -8.00 -26.19 -5.41
CA LEU A 490 -6.62 -26.37 -5.86
C LEU A 490 -6.28 -27.81 -6.26
N SER A 491 -6.94 -28.81 -5.67
CA SER A 491 -6.80 -30.23 -6.03
C SER A 491 -7.60 -30.64 -7.26
N SER A 492 -8.62 -29.84 -7.62
CA SER A 492 -9.50 -30.15 -8.76
C SER A 492 -8.79 -30.01 -10.11
N ASP A 493 -9.10 -30.89 -11.05
CA ASP A 493 -8.60 -30.81 -12.44
C ASP A 493 -9.57 -30.00 -13.30
N TRP A 494 -9.34 -28.70 -13.35
CA TRP A 494 -10.18 -27.75 -14.10
C TRP A 494 -9.70 -27.55 -15.55
N PHE A 495 -8.59 -28.17 -15.95
CA PHE A 495 -8.11 -28.13 -17.34
C PHE A 495 -8.85 -29.09 -18.26
N SER A 496 -9.57 -30.08 -17.70
CA SER A 496 -10.37 -31.05 -18.44
C SER A 496 -11.82 -30.61 -18.69
N MET A 497 -12.15 -29.33 -18.47
CA MET A 497 -13.49 -28.78 -18.75
C MET A 497 -13.72 -28.50 -20.25
N PRO A 498 -14.98 -28.61 -20.74
CA PRO A 498 -15.34 -28.16 -22.09
C PRO A 498 -15.06 -26.66 -22.30
N GLU A 499 -14.48 -26.29 -23.45
CA GLU A 499 -14.01 -24.91 -23.74
C GLU A 499 -15.09 -23.82 -23.56
N ASP A 500 -16.36 -24.16 -23.86
CA ASP A 500 -17.50 -23.23 -23.80
C ASP A 500 -17.78 -22.63 -22.41
N HIS A 501 -17.36 -23.31 -21.34
CA HIS A 501 -17.64 -22.91 -19.95
C HIS A 501 -16.44 -22.29 -19.23
N VAL A 502 -15.26 -22.35 -19.84
CA VAL A 502 -13.99 -21.89 -19.26
C VAL A 502 -13.98 -20.39 -18.94
N PRO A 503 -14.51 -19.46 -19.77
CA PRO A 503 -14.45 -18.03 -19.48
C PRO A 503 -15.26 -17.61 -18.24
N GLU A 504 -16.46 -18.16 -18.08
CA GLU A 504 -17.34 -17.88 -16.95
C GLU A 504 -16.77 -18.48 -15.65
N PHE A 505 -16.28 -19.72 -15.71
CA PHE A 505 -15.56 -20.38 -14.61
C PHE A 505 -14.35 -19.56 -14.15
N LYS A 506 -13.51 -19.10 -15.09
CA LYS A 506 -12.36 -18.23 -14.81
C LYS A 506 -12.78 -16.96 -14.08
N ARG A 507 -13.85 -16.30 -14.52
CA ARG A 507 -14.38 -15.09 -13.88
C ARG A 507 -14.79 -15.33 -12.43
N MET A 508 -15.39 -16.48 -12.14
CA MET A 508 -15.88 -16.81 -10.79
C MET A 508 -14.74 -17.20 -9.83
N ILE A 509 -13.80 -18.04 -10.28
CA ILE A 509 -12.61 -18.39 -9.49
C ILE A 509 -11.72 -17.17 -9.24
N LYS A 510 -11.61 -16.25 -10.22
CA LYS A 510 -10.84 -15.01 -10.06
C LYS A 510 -11.25 -14.21 -8.82
N LYS A 511 -12.56 -14.15 -8.55
CA LYS A 511 -13.16 -13.39 -7.44
C LYS A 511 -13.22 -14.16 -6.11
N ALA A 512 -12.79 -15.41 -6.08
CA ALA A 512 -12.83 -16.24 -4.88
C ALA A 512 -11.57 -16.02 -4.01
N PRO A 513 -11.70 -15.72 -2.70
CA PRO A 513 -10.58 -15.53 -1.78
C PRO A 513 -9.99 -16.88 -1.34
N ILE A 514 -9.40 -17.62 -2.26
CA ILE A 514 -8.86 -18.99 -2.04
C ILE A 514 -7.33 -19.03 -1.98
N TRP A 515 -6.65 -17.90 -2.12
CA TRP A 515 -5.19 -17.84 -2.08
C TRP A 515 -4.72 -17.33 -0.72
N ASN A 516 -4.13 -18.21 0.08
CA ASN A 516 -3.54 -17.81 1.36
C ASN A 516 -2.15 -17.20 1.14
N VAL A 517 -2.05 -15.94 1.56
CA VAL A 517 -0.88 -15.07 1.48
C VAL A 517 -0.60 -14.45 2.84
N ILE A 518 0.65 -14.16 3.12
CA ILE A 518 1.03 -13.36 4.28
C ILE A 518 0.83 -11.89 3.90
N SER A 519 -0.09 -11.21 4.56
CA SER A 519 -0.34 -9.78 4.36
C SER A 519 0.89 -8.96 4.77
N PRO A 520 1.06 -7.74 4.23
CA PRO A 520 2.11 -6.79 4.62
C PRO A 520 2.29 -6.58 6.15
N ASN A 521 1.23 -6.78 6.93
CA ASN A 521 1.21 -6.66 8.40
C ASN A 521 1.63 -7.95 9.14
N GLY A 522 1.99 -9.02 8.42
CA GLY A 522 2.41 -10.30 8.99
C GLY A 522 1.28 -11.26 9.36
N ALA A 523 0.01 -10.90 9.11
CA ALA A 523 -1.12 -11.79 9.32
C ALA A 523 -1.36 -12.69 8.09
N GLU A 524 -1.76 -13.93 8.30
CA GLU A 524 -2.26 -14.78 7.21
C GLU A 524 -3.61 -14.25 6.71
N THR A 525 -3.72 -14.05 5.40
CA THR A 525 -4.88 -13.45 4.74
C THR A 525 -5.22 -14.22 3.48
N TRP A 526 -6.50 -14.27 3.16
CA TRP A 526 -7.04 -14.99 2.01
C TRP A 526 -7.48 -14.00 0.95
N VAL A 527 -6.86 -14.06 -0.23
CA VAL A 527 -7.04 -13.05 -1.29
C VAL A 527 -7.55 -13.65 -2.57
N THR A 528 -8.16 -12.78 -3.38
CA THR A 528 -8.68 -13.14 -4.70
C THR A 528 -7.54 -13.27 -5.72
N SER A 529 -7.78 -13.94 -6.84
CA SER A 529 -6.79 -14.03 -7.92
C SER A 529 -6.60 -12.67 -8.63
N GLU A 530 -7.55 -11.74 -8.48
CA GLU A 530 -7.49 -10.39 -9.07
C GLU A 530 -6.50 -9.48 -8.33
N GLU A 531 -6.33 -9.69 -7.03
CA GLU A 531 -5.41 -8.91 -6.18
C GLU A 531 -4.02 -9.55 -6.07
N LEU A 532 -3.90 -10.79 -6.55
CA LEU A 532 -2.68 -11.59 -6.47
C LEU A 532 -1.70 -11.24 -7.60
N HIS A 533 -0.42 -11.31 -7.29
CA HIS A 533 0.67 -11.14 -8.23
C HIS A 533 1.63 -12.33 -8.14
N LEU A 534 2.16 -12.78 -9.28
CA LEU A 534 3.19 -13.82 -9.31
C LEU A 534 4.57 -13.20 -9.13
N SER A 535 5.36 -13.79 -8.23
CA SER A 535 6.76 -13.40 -8.01
C SER A 535 7.60 -13.63 -9.28
N PRO A 536 8.65 -12.81 -9.51
CA PRO A 536 9.47 -12.85 -10.73
C PRO A 536 10.07 -14.22 -11.04
N ASP A 537 10.73 -14.83 -10.04
CA ASP A 537 11.20 -16.21 -10.07
C ASP A 537 11.04 -16.83 -8.68
N TYR A 538 10.31 -17.94 -8.60
CA TYR A 538 10.02 -18.66 -7.36
C TYR A 538 10.80 -19.97 -7.23
N TYR A 539 11.50 -20.40 -8.29
CA TYR A 539 12.41 -21.55 -8.25
C TYR A 539 13.71 -21.26 -7.48
N GLN A 540 13.97 -19.98 -7.19
CA GLN A 540 15.16 -19.53 -6.46
C GLN A 540 14.84 -19.35 -4.98
N SER A 541 15.86 -19.48 -4.12
CA SER A 541 15.74 -19.38 -2.66
C SER A 541 15.43 -17.96 -2.13
N VAL A 542 15.02 -17.04 -3.01
CA VAL A 542 14.72 -15.64 -2.71
C VAL A 542 13.32 -15.52 -2.12
N GLY A 543 13.22 -15.02 -0.89
CA GLY A 543 11.94 -14.88 -0.18
C GLY A 543 11.14 -13.64 -0.58
N TRP A 544 10.71 -13.52 -1.84
CA TRP A 544 9.97 -12.36 -2.38
C TRP A 544 8.73 -12.00 -1.54
N SER A 545 7.89 -12.99 -1.23
CA SER A 545 6.65 -12.82 -0.46
C SER A 545 6.86 -12.21 0.94
N LYS A 546 8.01 -12.45 1.58
CA LYS A 546 8.30 -11.98 2.95
C LYS A 546 8.63 -10.48 3.01
N VAL A 547 8.93 -9.88 1.87
CA VAL A 547 9.40 -8.50 1.74
C VAL A 547 8.37 -7.60 1.04
N ALA A 548 7.33 -8.19 0.44
CA ALA A 548 6.21 -7.45 -0.10
C ALA A 548 5.51 -6.63 0.99
N ARG A 549 5.31 -5.34 0.72
CA ARG A 549 4.57 -4.39 1.58
C ARG A 549 3.35 -3.82 0.89
N ARG A 550 3.27 -3.95 -0.43
CA ARG A 550 2.11 -3.66 -1.25
C ARG A 550 1.84 -4.87 -2.14
N GLY A 551 0.58 -5.10 -2.47
CA GLY A 551 0.16 -6.27 -3.24
C GLY A 551 0.31 -7.58 -2.46
N PHE A 552 -0.28 -8.64 -3.01
CA PHE A 552 -0.28 -9.96 -2.41
C PHE A 552 0.49 -10.96 -3.26
N PHE A 553 1.43 -11.66 -2.63
CA PHE A 553 2.32 -12.62 -3.30
C PHE A 553 2.27 -13.96 -2.56
N LEU A 554 2.24 -15.05 -3.33
CA LEU A 554 2.32 -16.40 -2.77
C LEU A 554 3.75 -16.74 -2.33
N ASP A 555 3.86 -17.62 -1.34
CA ASP A 555 5.14 -18.26 -1.02
C ASP A 555 5.65 -19.10 -2.20
N ASN A 556 6.97 -19.20 -2.34
CA ASN A 556 7.62 -19.85 -3.47
C ASN A 556 7.15 -21.30 -3.68
N SER A 557 6.91 -22.03 -2.59
CA SER A 557 6.42 -23.42 -2.63
C SER A 557 5.03 -23.53 -3.27
N ARG A 558 4.10 -22.66 -2.88
CA ARG A 558 2.72 -22.64 -3.38
C ARG A 558 2.66 -22.10 -4.80
N GLN A 559 3.45 -21.08 -5.12
CA GLN A 559 3.53 -20.55 -6.48
C GLN A 559 4.04 -21.62 -7.46
N MET A 560 5.01 -22.45 -7.06
CA MET A 560 5.50 -23.58 -7.87
C MET A 560 4.43 -24.63 -8.14
N THR A 561 3.70 -25.04 -7.10
CA THR A 561 2.66 -26.06 -7.21
C THR A 561 1.52 -25.63 -8.13
N TYR A 562 1.19 -24.33 -8.15
CA TYR A 562 -0.01 -23.81 -8.82
C TYR A 562 0.27 -22.85 -9.99
N GLU A 563 1.51 -22.72 -10.46
CA GLU A 563 1.90 -21.76 -11.51
C GLU A 563 1.03 -21.84 -12.76
N LYS A 564 0.91 -23.04 -13.36
CA LYS A 564 0.09 -23.26 -14.56
C LYS A 564 -1.36 -22.84 -14.35
N LYS A 565 -1.87 -23.08 -13.13
CA LYS A 565 -3.24 -22.72 -12.74
C LYS A 565 -3.40 -21.19 -12.64
N LEU A 566 -2.45 -20.52 -12.00
CA LEU A 566 -2.45 -19.07 -11.80
C LEU A 566 -2.26 -18.30 -13.12
N LEU A 567 -1.37 -18.75 -13.99
CA LEU A 567 -1.19 -18.16 -15.33
C LEU A 567 -2.46 -18.32 -16.19
N HIS A 568 -3.13 -19.47 -16.09
CA HIS A 568 -4.37 -19.71 -16.81
C HIS A 568 -5.55 -18.88 -16.26
N LEU A 569 -5.51 -18.49 -14.97
CA LEU A 569 -6.37 -17.47 -14.38
C LEU A 569 -5.93 -16.04 -14.74
N GLY A 570 -4.87 -15.82 -15.51
CA GLY A 570 -4.44 -14.49 -15.92
C GLY A 570 -3.88 -13.63 -14.78
N VAL A 571 -3.32 -14.26 -13.74
CA VAL A 571 -2.58 -13.56 -12.68
C VAL A 571 -1.26 -13.05 -13.28
N PRO A 572 -0.96 -11.74 -13.22
CA PRO A 572 0.22 -11.17 -13.86
C PRO A 572 1.51 -11.59 -13.13
N ARG A 573 2.56 -11.89 -13.91
CA ARG A 573 3.92 -12.04 -13.40
C ARG A 573 4.62 -10.69 -13.35
N VAL A 574 5.01 -10.30 -12.15
CA VAL A 574 5.74 -9.06 -11.90
C VAL A 574 7.22 -9.30 -12.19
N SER A 575 7.84 -8.39 -12.94
CA SER A 575 9.29 -8.48 -13.18
C SER A 575 10.09 -8.17 -11.90
N ALA A 576 11.32 -8.65 -11.79
CA ALA A 576 12.12 -8.42 -10.57
C ALA A 576 12.40 -6.94 -10.29
N SER A 577 12.59 -6.13 -11.33
CA SER A 577 12.73 -4.68 -11.20
C SER A 577 11.43 -4.01 -10.70
N GLU A 578 10.29 -4.39 -11.28
CA GLU A 578 8.97 -3.87 -10.93
C GLU A 578 8.57 -4.26 -9.51
N PHE A 579 8.82 -5.52 -9.09
CA PHE A 579 8.57 -5.99 -7.73
C PHE A 579 9.28 -5.10 -6.72
N ILE A 580 10.58 -4.88 -6.93
CA ILE A 580 11.39 -4.11 -6.02
C ILE A 580 10.94 -2.63 -5.99
N CYS A 581 10.70 -2.03 -7.16
CA CYS A 581 10.40 -0.61 -7.25
C CYS A 581 8.99 -0.22 -6.81
N GLN A 582 8.02 -1.14 -6.84
CA GLN A 582 6.61 -0.82 -6.57
C GLN A 582 6.05 -1.53 -5.34
N TYR A 583 6.53 -2.74 -5.03
CA TYR A 583 5.90 -3.62 -4.05
C TYR A 583 6.70 -3.80 -2.75
N THR A 584 7.96 -3.37 -2.69
CA THR A 584 8.78 -3.43 -1.47
C THR A 584 8.76 -2.14 -0.67
N ILE A 585 9.32 -2.16 0.54
CA ILE A 585 9.47 -0.95 1.37
C ILE A 585 10.33 0.15 0.69
N ALA A 586 11.25 -0.22 -0.21
CA ALA A 586 12.05 0.75 -0.95
C ALA A 586 11.19 1.62 -1.89
N ALA A 587 10.04 1.12 -2.35
CA ALA A 587 9.10 1.85 -3.20
C ALA A 587 8.49 3.08 -2.53
N GLN A 588 8.43 3.10 -1.19
CA GLN A 588 7.83 4.19 -0.42
C GLN A 588 8.79 5.37 -0.23
N GLY A 589 10.08 5.16 -0.52
CA GLY A 589 11.14 6.11 -0.18
C GLY A 589 11.31 6.29 1.33
N GLY A 590 12.39 6.94 1.75
CA GLY A 590 12.64 7.26 3.16
C GLY A 590 13.54 6.24 3.88
N VAL A 591 13.18 5.92 5.13
CA VAL A 591 14.05 5.19 6.07
C VAL A 591 13.49 3.79 6.36
N ILE A 592 14.32 2.75 6.28
CA ILE A 592 13.91 1.39 6.65
C ILE A 592 13.71 1.25 8.18
N PRO A 593 12.55 0.76 8.66
CA PRO A 593 12.30 0.51 10.07
C PRO A 593 13.27 -0.53 10.67
N ALA A 594 13.65 -0.35 11.94
CA ALA A 594 14.60 -1.23 12.63
C ALA A 594 14.11 -2.69 12.73
N THR A 595 12.80 -2.90 12.84
CA THR A 595 12.14 -4.21 12.90
C THR A 595 12.34 -5.03 11.62
N GLU A 596 12.39 -4.37 10.46
CA GLU A 596 12.44 -5.00 9.14
C GLU A 596 13.85 -5.08 8.56
N LEU A 597 14.80 -4.37 9.17
CA LEU A 597 16.16 -4.25 8.67
C LEU A 597 16.87 -5.60 8.53
N LYS A 598 16.63 -6.56 9.45
CA LYS A 598 17.23 -7.90 9.37
C LYS A 598 16.67 -8.73 8.21
N SER A 599 15.35 -8.71 8.01
CA SER A 599 14.68 -9.49 6.97
C SER A 599 14.96 -8.92 5.58
N TYR A 600 14.93 -7.58 5.43
CA TYR A 600 15.23 -6.91 4.17
C TYR A 600 16.70 -7.07 3.76
N ALA A 601 17.64 -6.94 4.70
CA ALA A 601 19.06 -7.19 4.42
C ALA A 601 19.33 -8.64 4.00
N LYS A 602 18.62 -9.62 4.59
CA LYS A 602 18.71 -11.03 4.18
C LYS A 602 18.19 -11.23 2.76
N PHE A 603 17.08 -10.59 2.40
CA PHE A 603 16.52 -10.62 1.05
C PHE A 603 17.48 -10.05 0.01
N LEU A 604 18.05 -8.86 0.24
CA LEU A 604 19.05 -8.28 -0.66
C LEU A 604 20.29 -9.19 -0.79
N ARG A 605 20.63 -9.93 0.28
CA ARG A 605 21.72 -10.91 0.25
C ARG A 605 21.44 -12.05 -0.71
N GLN A 606 20.28 -12.68 -0.55
CA GLN A 606 19.79 -13.74 -1.43
C GLN A 606 19.69 -13.26 -2.89
N LEU A 607 19.32 -11.99 -3.11
CA LEU A 607 19.24 -11.39 -4.43
C LEU A 607 20.61 -11.16 -5.06
N GLY A 608 21.62 -10.73 -4.28
CA GLY A 608 23.00 -10.54 -4.74
C GLY A 608 23.73 -11.85 -5.05
N ASP A 609 23.41 -12.94 -4.35
CA ASP A 609 23.96 -14.27 -4.63
C ASP A 609 23.57 -14.76 -6.03
N GLN A 610 22.40 -14.34 -6.54
CA GLN A 610 21.92 -14.68 -7.87
C GLN A 610 22.51 -13.75 -8.94
N HIS A 611 23.37 -14.29 -9.80
CA HIS A 611 24.14 -13.52 -10.79
C HIS A 611 23.29 -12.61 -11.70
N HIS A 612 22.09 -13.06 -12.09
CA HIS A 612 21.20 -12.35 -13.02
C HIS A 612 20.46 -11.15 -12.39
N TYR A 613 20.39 -11.06 -11.06
CA TYR A 613 19.75 -9.95 -10.35
C TYR A 613 20.72 -8.89 -9.82
N ARG A 614 22.03 -9.09 -9.96
CA ARG A 614 23.04 -8.13 -9.44
C ARG A 614 22.94 -6.73 -10.04
N SER A 615 22.46 -6.62 -11.28
CA SER A 615 22.18 -5.32 -11.91
C SER A 615 21.13 -4.52 -11.14
N LEU A 616 20.12 -5.18 -10.55
CA LEU A 616 19.04 -4.52 -9.81
C LEU A 616 19.56 -3.80 -8.55
N LEU A 617 20.55 -4.39 -7.86
CA LEU A 617 21.22 -3.75 -6.71
C LEU A 617 21.94 -2.47 -7.10
N SER A 618 22.36 -2.36 -8.36
CA SER A 618 23.16 -1.24 -8.86
C SER A 618 22.30 -0.15 -9.51
N ASP A 619 21.20 -0.53 -10.15
CA ASP A 619 20.39 0.34 -11.01
C ASP A 619 19.22 1.03 -10.30
N HIS A 620 18.80 0.50 -9.14
CA HIS A 620 17.64 0.99 -8.39
C HIS A 620 18.01 1.52 -6.99
N PRO A 621 17.23 2.46 -6.41
CA PRO A 621 17.47 3.03 -5.08
C PRO A 621 16.98 2.09 -3.95
N ILE A 622 17.57 0.90 -3.88
CA ILE A 622 17.05 -0.21 -3.05
C ILE A 622 18.00 -0.61 -1.92
N LEU A 623 19.22 -0.09 -1.98
CA LEU A 623 20.23 -0.17 -0.94
C LEU A 623 19.96 0.88 0.12
N PHE A 624 20.60 0.78 1.28
CA PHE A 624 20.45 1.79 2.32
C PHE A 624 21.77 2.12 3.03
N ASP A 625 21.90 3.38 3.40
CA ASP A 625 23.04 3.93 4.13
C ASP A 625 22.99 3.57 5.64
N GLY A 626 24.02 3.95 6.39
CA GLY A 626 24.05 3.76 7.85
C GLY A 626 22.91 4.46 8.60
N ASN A 627 22.39 5.56 8.06
CA ASN A 627 21.19 6.26 8.53
C ASN A 627 19.87 5.58 8.14
N ARG A 628 19.95 4.40 7.50
CA ARG A 628 18.84 3.55 7.04
C ARG A 628 18.02 4.19 5.92
N ARG A 629 18.52 5.21 5.23
CA ARG A 629 17.85 5.86 4.10
C ARG A 629 18.08 5.06 2.82
N PHE A 630 17.06 4.92 1.99
CA PHE A 630 17.18 4.24 0.70
C PHE A 630 17.97 5.09 -0.31
N CYS A 631 19.02 4.49 -0.90
CA CYS A 631 19.98 5.16 -1.77
C CYS A 631 20.31 4.28 -2.99
N ARG A 632 20.83 4.92 -4.06
CA ARG A 632 21.37 4.20 -5.23
C ARG A 632 22.80 3.76 -4.95
N ALA A 633 23.26 2.70 -5.62
CA ALA A 633 24.64 2.25 -5.48
C ALA A 633 25.67 3.34 -5.84
N ASN A 634 25.39 4.12 -6.89
CA ASN A 634 26.30 5.15 -7.39
C ASN A 634 26.38 6.43 -6.54
N THR A 635 25.63 6.50 -5.43
CA THR A 635 25.75 7.59 -4.45
C THR A 635 26.56 7.18 -3.22
N LEU A 636 26.89 5.89 -3.08
CA LEU A 636 27.58 5.33 -1.92
C LEU A 636 29.02 4.93 -2.28
N TYR A 637 29.93 5.16 -1.35
CA TYR A 637 31.33 4.78 -1.47
C TYR A 637 31.57 3.34 -1.03
N ASP A 638 32.58 2.70 -1.62
CA ASP A 638 33.01 1.39 -1.20
C ASP A 638 33.87 1.47 0.07
N HIS A 639 33.37 0.93 1.17
CA HIS A 639 34.07 0.85 2.45
C HIS A 639 35.39 0.07 2.42
N ARG A 640 35.66 -0.71 1.36
CA ARG A 640 36.93 -1.44 1.19
C ARG A 640 38.07 -0.51 0.78
N GLU A 641 37.73 0.63 0.20
CA GLU A 641 38.70 1.64 -0.23
C GLU A 641 39.11 2.50 0.96
N LYS A 642 40.37 2.33 1.39
CA LYS A 642 40.93 3.00 2.58
C LYS A 642 40.83 4.52 2.48
N THR A 643 41.01 5.08 1.28
CA THR A 643 40.92 6.52 1.01
C THR A 643 39.55 7.08 1.37
N PHE A 644 38.47 6.42 0.97
CA PHE A 644 37.11 6.88 1.26
C PHE A 644 36.80 6.72 2.74
N MET A 645 37.15 5.58 3.35
CA MET A 645 36.95 5.35 4.78
C MET A 645 37.67 6.40 5.64
N ALA A 646 38.87 6.82 5.23
CA ALA A 646 39.60 7.90 5.88
C ALA A 646 38.90 9.26 5.68
N ALA A 647 38.52 9.60 4.44
CA ALA A 647 37.92 10.90 4.12
C ALA A 647 36.57 11.15 4.81
N PHE A 648 35.70 10.13 4.81
CA PHE A 648 34.31 10.23 5.24
C PHE A 648 34.04 9.56 6.58
N ARG A 649 35.05 9.46 7.46
CA ARG A 649 34.93 8.78 8.76
C ARG A 649 33.77 9.30 9.61
N ASP A 650 33.62 10.63 9.70
CA ASP A 650 32.60 11.26 10.53
C ASP A 650 31.22 11.28 9.86
N SER A 651 31.18 10.99 8.55
CA SER A 651 29.97 10.83 7.74
C SER A 651 29.77 9.38 7.30
N GLU A 652 30.27 8.40 8.08
CA GLU A 652 30.23 6.98 7.73
C GLU A 652 28.79 6.50 7.51
N LEU A 653 27.84 7.08 8.26
CA LEU A 653 26.43 6.73 8.19
C LEU A 653 25.72 7.23 6.93
N ASP A 654 26.21 8.29 6.28
CA ASP A 654 25.59 8.87 5.08
C ASP A 654 26.26 8.37 3.79
N MET A 655 27.57 8.17 3.83
CA MET A 655 28.38 7.99 2.62
C MET A 655 28.59 6.51 2.25
N PHE A 656 28.35 5.58 3.17
CA PHE A 656 28.59 4.15 2.95
C PHE A 656 27.34 3.30 3.13
N LEU A 657 27.42 2.08 2.58
CA LEU A 657 26.45 1.03 2.86
C LEU A 657 26.34 0.75 4.36
N HIS A 658 25.10 0.59 4.81
CA HIS A 658 24.80 0.15 6.16
C HIS A 658 25.63 -1.08 6.55
N PRO A 659 26.15 -1.20 7.79
CA PRO A 659 27.03 -2.31 8.20
C PRO A 659 26.52 -3.72 7.85
N LYS A 660 25.21 -3.96 7.98
CA LYS A 660 24.59 -5.26 7.62
C LYS A 660 24.56 -5.60 6.11
N LEU A 661 24.74 -4.60 5.25
CA LEU A 661 24.86 -4.75 3.80
C LEU A 661 26.32 -4.77 3.31
N ARG A 662 27.32 -4.47 4.15
CA ARG A 662 28.74 -4.52 3.74
C ARG A 662 29.17 -5.84 3.09
N PRO A 663 28.70 -7.03 3.54
CA PRO A 663 28.99 -8.29 2.85
C PRO A 663 28.52 -8.34 1.39
N LEU A 664 27.54 -7.51 0.99
CA LEU A 664 27.02 -7.43 -0.37
C LEU A 664 27.82 -6.53 -1.30
N SER A 665 28.77 -5.75 -0.78
CA SER A 665 29.59 -4.82 -1.57
C SER A 665 30.26 -5.46 -2.79
N VAL A 666 30.74 -6.71 -2.66
CA VAL A 666 31.32 -7.50 -3.76
C VAL A 666 30.35 -7.75 -4.92
N HIS A 667 29.04 -7.73 -4.67
CA HIS A 667 28.01 -7.97 -5.69
C HIS A 667 27.46 -6.68 -6.31
N ILE A 668 27.87 -5.50 -5.83
CA ILE A 668 27.36 -4.21 -6.27
C ILE A 668 28.44 -3.51 -7.12
N SER A 669 28.25 -3.50 -8.45
CA SER A 669 29.25 -3.01 -9.39
C SER A 669 29.30 -1.48 -9.52
N LYS A 670 28.23 -0.78 -9.14
CA LYS A 670 28.13 0.69 -9.26
C LYS A 670 28.49 1.47 -7.99
N LEU A 671 29.00 0.82 -6.95
CA LEU A 671 29.57 1.54 -5.80
C LEU A 671 30.75 2.42 -6.27
N ILE A 672 30.92 3.57 -5.62
CA ILE A 672 32.08 4.42 -5.87
C ILE A 672 33.30 3.77 -5.22
N SER A 673 34.03 2.96 -5.99
CA SER A 673 35.25 2.27 -5.56
C SER A 673 36.52 2.84 -6.22
N ARG A 674 36.43 3.36 -7.44
CA ARG A 674 37.61 3.90 -8.12
C ARG A 674 37.94 5.31 -7.65
N VAL A 675 39.08 5.45 -7.00
CA VAL A 675 39.71 6.74 -6.74
C VAL A 675 40.08 7.41 -8.07
N ASN A 676 39.44 8.54 -8.35
CA ASN A 676 39.64 9.37 -9.54
C ASN A 676 39.65 10.86 -9.14
N PRO A 677 39.98 11.80 -10.05
CA PRO A 677 40.10 13.21 -9.68
C PRO A 677 38.86 13.83 -9.04
N ARG A 678 37.65 13.42 -9.46
CA ARG A 678 36.39 13.93 -8.89
C ARG A 678 36.16 13.41 -7.48
N THR A 679 36.34 12.10 -7.26
CA THR A 679 36.16 11.51 -5.93
C THR A 679 37.25 11.98 -4.97
N MET A 680 38.46 12.23 -5.48
CA MET A 680 39.55 12.78 -4.67
C MET A 680 39.24 14.20 -4.19
N LEU A 681 38.69 15.05 -5.07
CA LEU A 681 38.23 16.38 -4.69
C LEU A 681 37.20 16.32 -3.55
N GLN A 682 36.22 15.41 -3.65
CA GLN A 682 35.22 15.21 -2.59
C GLN A 682 35.85 14.69 -1.29
N SER A 683 36.84 13.79 -1.39
CA SER A 683 37.59 13.30 -0.22
C SER A 683 38.40 14.41 0.47
N ALA A 684 39.10 15.25 -0.30
CA ALA A 684 39.87 16.38 0.22
C ALA A 684 38.96 17.45 0.86
N GLN A 685 37.83 17.79 0.22
CA GLN A 685 36.83 18.71 0.77
C GLN A 685 36.24 18.19 2.09
N SER A 686 36.01 16.87 2.20
CA SER A 686 35.54 16.25 3.45
C SER A 686 36.56 16.41 4.58
N ILE A 687 37.86 16.26 4.29
CA ILE A 687 38.92 16.49 5.29
C ILE A 687 38.92 17.98 5.71
N GLU A 688 38.87 18.92 4.77
CA GLU A 688 38.85 20.35 5.09
C GLU A 688 37.64 20.76 5.94
N GLN A 689 36.45 20.22 5.64
CA GLN A 689 35.26 20.45 6.46
C GLN A 689 35.46 19.95 7.90
N ARG A 690 36.11 18.78 8.06
CA ARG A 690 36.44 18.24 9.39
C ARG A 690 37.46 19.09 10.14
N VAL A 691 38.41 19.71 9.43
CA VAL A 691 39.35 20.68 10.03
C VAL A 691 38.61 21.86 10.67
N GLN A 692 37.52 22.33 10.04
CA GLN A 692 36.73 23.46 10.55
C GLN A 692 35.80 23.10 11.72
N MET A 693 35.46 21.82 11.87
CA MET A 693 34.49 21.35 12.88
C MET A 693 35.14 20.75 14.14
N ILE A 694 36.43 20.42 14.10
CA ILE A 694 37.13 19.79 15.23
C ILE A 694 37.31 20.78 16.39
N ASP A 695 37.13 20.28 17.62
CA ASP A 695 37.54 20.99 18.84
C ASP A 695 39.07 21.00 18.95
N GLU A 696 39.66 22.20 18.99
CA GLU A 696 41.11 22.39 19.06
C GLU A 696 41.75 21.69 20.28
N ASN A 697 40.98 21.46 21.34
CA ASN A 697 41.43 20.85 22.58
C ASN A 697 41.40 19.31 22.58
N ASP A 698 40.70 18.66 21.63
CA ASP A 698 40.65 17.19 21.54
C ASP A 698 41.83 16.65 20.72
N LEU A 699 42.92 16.34 21.42
CA LEU A 699 44.14 15.79 20.84
C LEU A 699 43.93 14.45 20.12
N ALA A 700 42.98 13.62 20.57
CA ALA A 700 42.73 12.31 19.98
C ALA A 700 42.03 12.44 18.62
N GLN A 701 41.04 13.34 18.52
CA GLN A 701 40.38 13.65 17.25
C GLN A 701 41.34 14.26 16.24
N ARG A 702 42.19 15.21 16.67
CA ARG A 702 43.22 15.82 15.82
C ARG A 702 44.21 14.77 15.27
N ALA A 703 44.68 13.86 16.13
CA ALA A 703 45.57 12.77 15.71
C ALA A 703 44.89 11.80 14.73
N GLN A 704 43.57 11.57 14.86
CA GLN A 704 42.81 10.76 13.90
C GLN A 704 42.62 11.48 12.56
N LEU A 705 42.25 12.76 12.58
CA LEU A 705 42.08 13.58 11.37
C LEU A 705 43.39 13.64 10.58
N TYR A 706 44.52 13.83 11.26
CA TYR A 706 45.84 13.84 10.64
C TYR A 706 46.15 12.51 9.93
N ARG A 707 45.89 11.35 10.57
CA ARG A 707 46.08 10.03 9.96
C ARG A 707 45.15 9.79 8.77
N ASP A 708 43.92 10.29 8.85
CA ASP A 708 42.96 10.20 7.76
C ASP A 708 43.41 11.07 6.57
N ALA A 709 43.83 12.31 6.83
CA ALA A 709 44.39 13.23 5.84
C ALA A 709 45.64 12.64 5.16
N GLU A 710 46.52 11.99 5.92
CA GLU A 710 47.69 11.27 5.39
C GLU A 710 47.30 10.15 4.42
N THR A 711 46.26 9.38 4.75
CA THR A 711 45.77 8.32 3.86
C THR A 711 45.22 8.90 2.55
N VAL A 712 44.49 10.01 2.62
CA VAL A 712 43.94 10.72 1.45
C VAL A 712 45.05 11.35 0.61
N TRP A 713 46.05 11.97 1.26
CA TRP A 713 47.19 12.59 0.59
C TRP A 713 48.06 11.59 -0.15
N ASN A 714 48.42 10.46 0.48
CA ASN A 714 49.18 9.39 -0.16
C ASN A 714 48.47 8.83 -1.39
N SER A 715 47.13 8.72 -1.33
CA SER A 715 46.31 8.32 -2.47
C SER A 715 46.31 9.37 -3.58
N THR A 716 46.34 10.66 -3.21
CA THR A 716 46.42 11.80 -4.15
C THR A 716 47.74 11.79 -4.91
N ILE A 717 48.86 11.58 -4.22
CA ILE A 717 50.18 11.47 -4.84
C ILE A 717 50.25 10.29 -5.81
N HIS A 718 49.79 9.10 -5.39
CA HIS A 718 49.77 7.92 -6.26
C HIS A 718 48.88 8.13 -7.50
N MET A 719 47.78 8.88 -7.37
CA MET A 719 46.96 9.24 -8.51
C MET A 719 47.68 10.25 -9.43
N ALA A 720 48.32 11.28 -8.86
CA ALA A 720 49.05 12.28 -9.61
C ALA A 720 50.20 11.68 -10.44
N THR A 721 50.88 10.66 -9.94
CA THR A 721 51.91 9.92 -10.69
C THR A 721 51.33 9.09 -11.85
N GLN A 722 50.10 8.59 -11.71
CA GLN A 722 49.45 7.77 -12.74
C GLN A 722 48.84 8.58 -13.88
N TYR A 723 48.23 9.74 -13.60
CA TYR A 723 47.51 10.55 -14.61
C TYR A 723 48.33 11.71 -15.19
N GLY A 724 49.50 12.02 -14.61
CA GLY A 724 50.38 13.10 -15.09
C GLY A 724 49.75 14.49 -15.02
N SER A 725 50.34 15.44 -15.75
CA SER A 725 50.00 16.88 -15.70
C SER A 725 48.62 17.26 -16.25
N HIS A 726 47.86 16.33 -16.84
CA HIS A 726 46.54 16.59 -17.44
C HIS A 726 45.36 16.37 -16.48
N SER A 727 45.60 16.15 -15.19
CA SER A 727 44.52 15.91 -14.23
C SER A 727 43.94 17.23 -13.66
N PRO A 728 42.61 17.29 -13.37
CA PRO A 728 41.95 18.45 -12.79
C PRO A 728 42.24 18.61 -11.28
N LEU A 729 43.49 18.37 -10.87
CA LEU A 729 43.98 18.50 -9.50
C LEU A 729 44.22 19.95 -9.06
N SER A 730 44.11 20.93 -9.96
CA SER A 730 44.14 22.37 -9.62
C SER A 730 43.11 22.73 -8.55
N ASN A 731 41.97 22.04 -8.51
CA ASN A 731 40.93 22.35 -7.53
C ASN A 731 41.32 21.93 -6.10
N LEU A 732 42.42 21.17 -5.92
CA LEU A 732 42.96 20.81 -4.61
C LEU A 732 43.92 21.86 -4.04
N THR A 733 44.37 22.84 -4.85
CA THR A 733 45.50 23.70 -4.45
C THR A 733 45.21 24.57 -3.24
N HIS A 734 43.94 24.94 -3.07
CA HIS A 734 43.47 25.81 -1.99
C HIS A 734 42.91 25.05 -0.78
N LEU A 735 42.79 23.72 -0.86
CA LEU A 735 42.17 22.93 0.20
C LEU A 735 43.17 22.60 1.29
N ARG A 736 42.81 22.85 2.55
CA ARG A 736 43.65 22.51 3.71
C ARG A 736 43.44 21.05 4.14
N PHE A 737 44.16 20.14 3.51
CA PHE A 737 44.10 18.70 3.82
C PHE A 737 45.46 17.99 3.76
N ILE A 738 46.55 18.71 3.47
CA ILE A 738 47.87 18.12 3.22
C ILE A 738 48.65 18.01 4.53
N PRO A 739 49.10 16.82 4.94
CA PRO A 739 49.89 16.64 6.15
C PRO A 739 51.26 17.33 6.09
N THR A 740 51.61 17.99 7.18
CA THR A 740 52.91 18.63 7.39
C THR A 740 53.76 17.83 8.36
N ASP A 741 55.08 17.94 8.30
CA ASP A 741 56.00 17.24 9.20
C ASP A 741 56.99 18.21 9.88
N VAL A 742 57.33 17.89 11.12
CA VAL A 742 58.30 18.59 11.98
C VAL A 742 59.32 17.64 12.61
N THR A 743 59.15 16.32 12.43
CA THR A 743 59.94 15.30 13.12
C THR A 743 61.39 15.29 12.62
N GLN A 744 61.60 15.54 11.33
CA GLN A 744 62.92 15.56 10.68
C GLN A 744 63.62 16.93 10.73
N ALA A 745 63.05 17.93 11.44
CA ALA A 745 63.65 19.24 11.54
C ALA A 745 65.02 19.17 12.27
N GLN A 746 66.03 19.84 11.70
CA GLN A 746 67.28 20.15 12.40
C GLN A 746 66.99 20.98 13.65
N SER A 747 67.89 20.92 14.63
CA SER A 747 67.62 21.45 15.98
C SER A 747 67.36 22.96 15.99
N HIS A 748 68.01 23.75 15.13
CA HIS A 748 67.78 25.20 15.01
C HIS A 748 66.45 25.57 14.36
N ARG A 749 65.89 24.68 13.53
CA ARG A 749 64.60 24.89 12.85
C ARG A 749 63.42 24.48 13.72
N ARG A 750 63.64 23.53 14.64
CA ARG A 750 62.60 22.74 15.33
C ARG A 750 61.58 23.61 16.04
N ASP A 751 62.00 24.57 16.86
CA ASP A 751 61.08 25.35 17.70
C ASP A 751 60.07 26.15 16.86
N LYS A 752 60.56 26.84 15.82
CA LYS A 752 59.68 27.60 14.91
C LYS A 752 58.82 26.71 14.03
N MET A 753 59.38 25.61 13.52
CA MET A 753 58.61 24.64 12.73
C MET A 753 57.48 23.99 13.53
N VAL A 754 57.72 23.70 14.82
CA VAL A 754 56.71 23.19 15.76
C VAL A 754 55.63 24.25 16.02
N GLU A 755 56.02 25.52 16.20
CA GLU A 755 55.07 26.64 16.32
C GLU A 755 54.13 26.72 15.10
N ILE A 756 54.68 26.72 13.88
CA ILE A 756 53.90 26.74 12.62
C ILE A 756 53.02 25.49 12.49
N TYR A 757 53.53 24.32 12.87
CA TYR A 757 52.76 23.07 12.86
C TYR A 757 51.55 23.15 13.79
N HIS A 758 51.70 23.73 14.99
CA HIS A 758 50.59 23.92 15.91
C HIS A 758 49.59 24.96 15.39
N GLN A 759 50.05 26.08 14.82
CA GLN A 759 49.21 27.12 14.21
C GLN A 759 48.38 26.58 13.03
N THR A 760 49.00 25.72 12.21
CA THR A 760 48.34 25.10 11.05
C THR A 760 47.64 23.79 11.40
N GLY A 761 47.63 23.37 12.67
CA GLY A 761 47.05 22.10 13.11
C GLY A 761 47.63 20.86 12.41
N GLY A 762 48.84 20.95 11.85
CA GLY A 762 49.51 19.90 11.11
C GLY A 762 49.01 19.68 9.67
N LEU A 763 48.15 20.56 9.14
CA LEU A 763 47.59 20.47 7.80
C LEU A 763 47.73 21.79 7.05
N THR A 764 48.16 21.73 5.80
CA THR A 764 48.38 22.89 4.93
C THR A 764 47.70 22.73 3.55
N THR A 765 47.83 23.75 2.72
CA THR A 765 47.40 23.78 1.31
C THR A 765 48.59 23.53 0.38
N VAL A 766 48.33 23.28 -0.91
CA VAL A 766 49.42 23.13 -1.90
C VAL A 766 50.22 24.41 -2.05
N ASN A 767 49.58 25.58 -1.89
CA ASN A 767 50.24 26.87 -2.08
C ASN A 767 51.04 27.31 -0.85
N ASP A 768 50.61 26.93 0.35
CA ASP A 768 51.19 27.40 1.61
C ASP A 768 52.21 26.44 2.23
N GLY A 769 52.44 25.24 1.67
CA GLY A 769 53.48 24.31 2.18
C GLY A 769 54.89 24.60 1.63
N ILE A 770 55.91 23.83 1.95
CA ILE A 770 57.20 23.82 1.22
C ILE A 770 57.68 22.39 1.01
N ILE A 771 58.30 22.15 -0.14
CA ILE A 771 58.89 20.85 -0.46
C ILE A 771 60.26 20.70 0.21
N SER A 772 60.75 19.46 0.34
CA SER A 772 62.01 19.15 1.02
C SER A 772 63.21 19.99 0.55
N SER A 773 63.30 20.31 -0.74
CA SER A 773 64.40 21.13 -1.31
C SER A 773 64.30 22.62 -0.99
N GLU A 774 63.11 23.11 -0.60
CA GLU A 774 62.84 24.52 -0.26
C GLU A 774 62.90 24.76 1.26
N VAL A 775 63.11 23.72 2.07
CA VAL A 775 63.18 23.83 3.54
C VAL A 775 64.23 24.84 3.98
N PRO A 776 65.50 24.82 3.51
CA PRO A 776 66.55 25.73 3.97
C PRO A 776 66.22 27.22 3.82
N ILE A 777 65.31 27.58 2.91
CA ILE A 777 65.05 28.97 2.50
C ILE A 777 63.74 29.56 3.04
N ALA A 778 62.90 28.73 3.69
CA ALA A 778 61.56 29.16 4.11
C ALA A 778 61.00 28.43 5.35
N TRP A 779 61.78 27.59 6.05
CA TRP A 779 61.30 26.82 7.21
C TRP A 779 60.72 27.67 8.34
N SER A 780 61.12 28.94 8.47
CA SER A 780 60.60 29.85 9.50
C SER A 780 59.30 30.55 9.11
N GLN A 781 58.87 30.42 7.86
CA GLN A 781 57.73 31.16 7.29
C GLN A 781 56.57 30.25 6.88
N LEU A 782 56.86 29.05 6.38
CA LEU A 782 55.85 28.15 5.82
C LEU A 782 56.00 26.70 6.34
N PRO A 783 54.90 25.95 6.50
CA PRO A 783 54.91 24.56 6.93
C PRO A 783 55.55 23.61 5.89
N VAL A 784 56.30 22.61 6.35
CA VAL A 784 56.96 21.61 5.50
C VAL A 784 56.02 20.43 5.23
N PHE A 785 55.90 19.98 3.99
CA PHE A 785 55.10 18.80 3.66
C PHE A 785 55.70 17.54 4.28
N LYS A 786 54.84 16.62 4.77
CA LYS A 786 55.31 15.30 5.22
C LYS A 786 55.78 14.41 4.08
N VAL A 787 55.07 14.49 2.95
CA VAL A 787 55.43 13.80 1.70
C VAL A 787 55.28 14.80 0.57
N ASP A 788 56.35 14.97 -0.19
CA ASP A 788 56.40 15.98 -1.24
C ASP A 788 55.31 15.73 -2.32
N PRO A 789 54.55 16.77 -2.72
CA PRO A 789 53.62 16.70 -3.83
C PRO A 789 54.31 16.32 -5.13
N ALA A 790 53.69 15.43 -5.91
CA ALA A 790 54.16 15.11 -7.25
C ALA A 790 54.06 16.35 -8.16
N PRO A 791 54.98 16.55 -9.14
CA PRO A 791 54.96 17.71 -10.04
C PRO A 791 53.63 17.93 -10.77
N ALA A 792 52.89 16.85 -11.03
CA ALA A 792 51.57 16.87 -11.66
C ALA A 792 50.50 17.64 -10.84
N VAL A 793 50.66 17.74 -9.51
CA VAL A 793 49.76 18.51 -8.63
C VAL A 793 49.84 20.02 -8.95
N PHE A 794 50.99 20.49 -9.41
CA PHE A 794 51.24 21.90 -9.73
C PHE A 794 50.91 22.28 -11.18
N GLN A 795 50.42 21.34 -12.00
CA GLN A 795 50.00 21.58 -13.40
C GLN A 795 51.03 22.36 -14.27
N GLY A 796 52.33 22.16 -14.03
CA GLY A 796 53.38 22.86 -14.79
C GLY A 796 53.59 24.33 -14.39
N GLN A 797 52.88 24.84 -13.37
CA GLN A 797 53.31 26.06 -12.71
C GLN A 797 54.60 25.74 -11.96
N SER A 798 55.70 26.42 -12.33
CA SER A 798 56.91 26.41 -11.52
C SER A 798 56.55 27.11 -10.22
N ARG A 799 56.23 26.33 -9.19
CA ARG A 799 56.11 26.84 -7.84
C ARG A 799 57.40 27.59 -7.53
N ARG A 800 57.29 28.90 -7.37
CA ARG A 800 58.40 29.75 -6.93
C ARG A 800 57.91 30.42 -5.66
N LEU A 801 58.61 30.13 -4.55
CA LEU A 801 58.51 30.94 -3.36
C LEU A 801 58.71 32.41 -3.74
N SER A 802 57.90 33.28 -3.15
CA SER A 802 58.07 34.70 -3.39
C SER A 802 59.43 35.13 -2.82
N ALA A 803 60.16 35.99 -3.51
CA ALA A 803 61.39 36.57 -2.99
C ALA A 803 61.16 37.23 -1.62
N GLN A 804 59.97 37.80 -1.40
CA GLN A 804 59.58 38.40 -0.12
C GLN A 804 59.52 37.38 1.02
N THR A 805 59.05 36.15 0.77
CA THR A 805 59.02 35.09 1.78
C THR A 805 60.44 34.74 2.24
N VAL A 806 61.40 34.66 1.30
CA VAL A 806 62.81 34.35 1.62
C VAL A 806 63.49 35.53 2.32
N VAL A 807 63.17 36.78 1.95
CA VAL A 807 63.65 37.96 2.69
C VAL A 807 63.11 37.99 4.12
N ASN A 808 61.83 37.67 4.34
CA ASN A 808 61.26 37.56 5.67
C ASN A 808 61.88 36.40 6.47
N HIS A 809 62.24 35.31 5.80
CA HIS A 809 62.97 34.19 6.39
C HIS A 809 64.36 34.61 6.91
N LEU A 810 65.13 35.31 6.08
CA LEU A 810 66.45 35.86 6.46
C LEU A 810 66.33 36.88 7.60
N ARG A 811 65.32 37.75 7.56
CA ARG A 811 65.02 38.69 8.64
C ARG A 811 64.74 37.96 9.96
N PHE A 812 63.92 36.90 9.92
CA PHE A 812 63.64 36.09 11.11
C PHE A 812 64.92 35.50 11.70
N ILE A 813 65.80 34.92 10.87
CA ILE A 813 67.08 34.36 11.33
C ILE A 813 67.94 35.45 11.98
N SER A 814 68.03 36.63 11.34
CA SER A 814 68.77 37.77 11.88
C SER A 814 68.22 38.23 13.23
N GLU A 815 66.91 38.41 13.37
CA GLU A 815 66.27 38.87 14.61
C GLU A 815 66.38 37.86 15.75
N HIS A 816 66.44 36.56 15.43
CA HIS A 816 66.51 35.47 16.41
C HIS A 816 67.92 34.87 16.53
N ARG A 817 68.95 35.57 16.02
CA ARG A 817 70.35 35.11 15.98
C ARG A 817 70.91 34.71 17.34
N GLU A 818 70.45 35.34 18.42
CA GLU A 818 70.88 35.04 19.80
C GLU A 818 70.48 33.64 20.27
N ASN A 819 69.35 33.13 19.77
CA ASN A 819 68.77 31.83 20.15
C ASN A 819 69.51 30.65 19.50
N ILE A 820 70.36 30.91 18.50
CA ILE A 820 71.14 29.88 17.80
C ILE A 820 72.30 29.44 18.70
N LYS A 821 72.43 28.13 18.93
CA LYS A 821 73.49 27.53 19.74
C LYS A 821 74.75 27.30 18.92
N ASP A 822 75.90 27.19 19.58
CA ASP A 822 77.21 27.04 18.92
C ASP A 822 77.26 25.84 17.96
N ASP A 823 76.65 24.72 18.34
CA ASP A 823 76.57 23.49 17.55
C ASP A 823 75.65 23.60 16.32
N GLN A 824 74.86 24.68 16.23
CA GLN A 824 73.85 24.91 15.19
C GLN A 824 74.28 25.94 14.14
N ILE A 825 75.36 26.69 14.38
CA ILE A 825 75.77 27.81 13.54
C ILE A 825 76.11 27.33 12.12
N GLU A 826 76.82 26.21 11.97
CA GLU A 826 77.18 25.65 10.66
C GLU A 826 75.94 25.41 9.79
N ASP A 827 74.94 24.70 10.33
CA ASP A 827 73.69 24.39 9.62
C ASP A 827 72.91 25.66 9.28
N CYS A 828 72.89 26.66 10.18
CA CYS A 828 72.21 27.92 9.92
C CYS A 828 72.91 28.74 8.82
N ILE A 829 74.25 28.76 8.77
CA ILE A 829 75.00 29.45 7.72
C ILE A 829 74.74 28.79 6.35
N VAL A 830 74.56 27.47 6.31
CA VAL A 830 74.14 26.75 5.09
C VAL A 830 72.75 27.20 4.63
N ASP A 831 71.78 27.33 5.55
CA ASP A 831 70.43 27.83 5.23
C ASP A 831 70.46 29.26 4.67
N ILE A 832 71.27 30.14 5.26
CA ILE A 832 71.46 31.52 4.80
C ILE A 832 72.08 31.54 3.39
N ARG A 833 73.09 30.69 3.14
CA ARG A 833 73.72 30.58 1.83
C ARG A 833 72.74 30.12 0.75
N GLU A 834 71.92 29.10 1.03
CA GLU A 834 70.90 28.64 0.08
C GLU A 834 69.83 29.70 -0.15
N SER A 835 69.50 30.50 0.88
CA SER A 835 68.58 31.63 0.76
C SER A 835 69.11 32.71 -0.19
N TYR A 836 70.39 33.07 -0.08
CA TYR A 836 71.04 34.00 -1.01
C TYR A 836 71.12 33.46 -2.44
N ARG A 837 71.50 32.18 -2.62
CA ARG A 837 71.49 31.52 -3.94
C ARG A 837 70.10 31.54 -4.60
N TYR A 838 69.05 31.35 -3.81
CA TYR A 838 67.69 31.42 -4.30
C TYR A 838 67.31 32.83 -4.76
N LEU A 839 67.64 33.85 -3.96
CA LEU A 839 67.37 35.25 -4.27
C LEU A 839 68.11 35.71 -5.54
N GLU A 840 69.36 35.28 -5.72
CA GLU A 840 70.14 35.56 -6.93
C GLU A 840 69.48 34.97 -8.19
N LYS A 841 68.97 33.74 -8.09
CA LYS A 841 68.30 33.04 -9.18
C LYS A 841 66.93 33.64 -9.55
N VAL A 842 66.14 34.05 -8.56
CA VAL A 842 64.79 34.61 -8.78
C VAL A 842 64.83 36.08 -9.16
N GLY A 843 65.91 36.79 -8.77
CA GLY A 843 66.04 38.23 -8.91
C GLY A 843 65.58 38.94 -7.64
N ILE A 844 66.45 39.80 -7.11
CA ILE A 844 66.17 40.58 -5.90
C ILE A 844 65.11 41.65 -6.18
N MET A 845 64.16 41.77 -5.24
CA MET A 845 63.19 42.87 -5.16
C MET A 845 63.80 44.07 -4.43
N ALA A 846 63.16 45.24 -4.44
CA ALA A 846 63.63 46.37 -3.63
C ALA A 846 63.66 46.00 -2.13
N ILE A 847 64.85 45.71 -1.60
CA ILE A 847 65.08 45.43 -0.18
C ILE A 847 65.28 46.79 0.51
N ASP A 848 64.63 46.99 1.65
CA ASP A 848 64.88 48.17 2.48
C ASP A 848 66.34 48.17 2.93
N ARG A 849 67.02 49.28 2.63
CA ARG A 849 68.48 49.41 2.77
C ARG A 849 68.95 49.32 4.21
N ASN A 850 68.07 49.51 5.18
CA ASN A 850 68.40 49.56 6.61
C ASN A 850 68.18 48.23 7.35
N ILE A 851 67.68 47.19 6.68
CA ILE A 851 67.41 45.91 7.35
C ILE A 851 68.70 45.07 7.40
N GLU A 852 69.02 44.56 8.59
CA GLU A 852 70.16 43.66 8.84
C GLU A 852 69.89 42.24 8.35
N ILE A 853 69.94 42.00 7.03
CA ILE A 853 69.75 40.65 6.45
C ILE A 853 71.02 40.05 5.86
N TRP A 854 72.11 40.82 5.78
CA TRP A 854 73.37 40.39 5.18
C TRP A 854 74.31 39.87 6.26
N LEU A 855 74.66 38.59 6.21
CA LEU A 855 75.66 37.99 7.10
C LEU A 855 77.05 38.20 6.51
N ASN A 856 77.77 39.21 6.97
CA ASN A 856 79.14 39.55 6.54
C ASN A 856 80.17 38.93 7.47
N VAL A 857 80.42 37.64 7.30
CA VAL A 857 81.31 36.86 8.17
C VAL A 857 82.50 36.32 7.38
N ASP A 858 83.69 36.42 7.97
CA ASP A 858 84.90 35.81 7.44
C ASP A 858 84.80 34.27 7.59
N ILE A 859 84.91 33.58 6.45
CA ILE A 859 84.89 32.11 6.37
C ILE A 859 86.19 31.56 5.77
N SER A 860 87.27 32.34 5.74
CA SER A 860 88.59 31.95 5.24
C SER A 860 89.12 30.68 5.95
N ALA A 861 88.88 30.55 7.25
CA ALA A 861 89.18 29.37 8.05
C ALA A 861 88.15 28.22 7.88
N GLY A 862 87.08 28.43 7.11
CA GLY A 862 85.96 27.51 6.91
C GLY A 862 84.77 27.76 7.86
N ILE A 863 83.56 27.44 7.39
CA ILE A 863 82.29 27.71 8.09
C ILE A 863 82.24 27.10 9.51
N ARG A 864 82.86 25.93 9.69
CA ARG A 864 82.91 25.21 10.98
C ARG A 864 83.67 25.97 12.08
N ASN A 865 84.51 26.91 11.68
CA ASN A 865 85.38 27.65 12.59
C ASN A 865 84.81 29.03 12.96
N VAL A 866 83.63 29.40 12.44
CA VAL A 866 82.94 30.64 12.79
C VAL A 866 82.50 30.58 14.26
N ARG A 867 82.96 31.53 15.07
CA ARG A 867 82.55 31.61 16.48
C ARG A 867 81.18 32.26 16.60
N LYS A 868 80.49 31.98 17.70
CA LYS A 868 79.18 32.60 17.98
C LYS A 868 79.26 34.12 18.05
N GLU A 869 80.31 34.68 18.65
CA GLU A 869 80.49 36.13 18.73
C GLU A 869 80.60 36.78 17.35
N ASP A 870 81.36 36.16 16.45
CA ASP A 870 81.53 36.63 15.07
C ASP A 870 80.20 36.56 14.32
N PHE A 871 79.50 35.42 14.39
CA PHE A 871 78.18 35.25 13.78
C PHE A 871 77.15 36.29 14.26
N LEU A 872 77.16 36.68 15.54
CA LEU A 872 76.23 37.66 16.08
C LEU A 872 76.50 39.09 15.62
N ARG A 873 77.79 39.46 15.46
CA ARG A 873 78.21 40.83 15.10
C ARG A 873 78.27 41.07 13.60
N SER A 874 78.39 40.01 12.80
CA SER A 874 78.53 40.07 11.34
C SER A 874 77.25 40.45 10.57
N TRP A 875 76.09 40.58 11.23
CA TRP A 875 74.86 40.99 10.55
C TRP A 875 74.88 42.48 10.21
N THR A 876 74.61 42.83 8.96
CA THR A 876 74.70 44.20 8.46
C THR A 876 73.62 44.51 7.42
N SER A 877 73.48 45.80 7.13
CA SER A 877 72.50 46.35 6.18
C SER A 877 73.17 46.70 4.85
N THR A 878 72.36 46.86 3.80
CA THR A 878 72.83 47.27 2.48
C THR A 878 73.54 48.63 2.54
N SER A 879 73.10 49.53 3.43
CA SER A 879 73.65 50.88 3.58
C SER A 879 75.09 50.90 4.10
N ASN A 880 75.47 49.89 4.89
CA ASN A 880 76.78 49.84 5.55
C ASN A 880 77.80 49.02 4.77
N LEU A 881 77.38 48.21 3.79
CA LEU A 881 78.30 47.42 2.97
C LEU A 881 78.82 48.22 1.77
N VAL A 882 80.12 48.08 1.50
CA VAL A 882 80.76 48.70 0.33
C VAL A 882 81.62 47.67 -0.41
N LEU A 883 81.32 47.47 -1.69
CA LEU A 883 82.10 46.60 -2.57
C LEU A 883 83.43 47.27 -2.96
N GLY A 884 84.54 46.56 -2.76
CA GLY A 884 85.88 47.05 -3.08
C GLY A 884 86.58 47.83 -1.97
N LEU A 885 85.94 48.00 -0.80
CA LEU A 885 86.59 48.46 0.42
C LEU A 885 87.45 47.33 1.00
N THR A 886 88.61 47.64 1.57
CA THR A 886 89.58 46.64 2.09
C THR A 886 89.83 46.77 3.59
N TYR A 887 89.02 47.58 4.28
CA TYR A 887 89.10 47.86 5.70
C TYR A 887 87.70 48.17 6.23
N ASP A 888 87.50 48.05 7.53
CA ASP A 888 86.24 48.39 8.19
C ASP A 888 86.36 49.70 8.96
N THR A 889 85.30 50.50 8.95
CA THR A 889 85.12 51.66 9.82
C THR A 889 83.95 51.43 10.78
N SER A 890 83.60 52.43 11.59
CA SER A 890 82.43 52.35 12.47
C SER A 890 81.10 52.32 11.71
N THR A 891 81.08 52.76 10.45
CA THR A 891 79.86 52.90 9.64
C THR A 891 79.90 52.09 8.34
N LEU A 892 81.06 51.96 7.72
CA LEU A 892 81.26 51.25 6.46
C LEU A 892 82.03 49.96 6.69
N HIS A 893 81.50 48.85 6.17
CA HIS A 893 82.10 47.54 6.25
C HIS A 893 82.46 47.03 4.86
N GLN A 894 83.61 46.36 4.76
CA GLN A 894 84.01 45.61 3.59
C GLN A 894 83.10 44.39 3.37
N VAL A 895 83.14 43.82 2.16
CA VAL A 895 82.41 42.59 1.87
C VAL A 895 83.32 41.39 2.09
N ASP A 896 83.03 40.60 3.12
CA ASP A 896 83.79 39.42 3.51
C ASP A 896 83.55 38.20 2.61
N ASP A 897 84.42 37.20 2.76
CA ASP A 897 84.48 35.95 1.99
C ASP A 897 83.13 35.24 1.82
N PHE A 898 82.23 35.30 2.81
CA PHE A 898 80.92 34.64 2.70
C PHE A 898 79.98 35.32 1.69
N LEU A 899 80.04 36.64 1.56
CA LEU A 899 79.18 37.43 0.69
C LEU A 899 79.79 37.68 -0.70
N LEU A 900 81.11 37.58 -0.85
CA LEU A 900 81.81 37.76 -2.13
C LEU A 900 81.22 36.96 -3.32
N PRO A 901 80.79 35.69 -3.17
CA PRO A 901 80.17 34.94 -4.27
C PRO A 901 78.88 35.57 -4.81
N PHE A 902 78.24 36.46 -4.05
CA PHE A 902 76.96 37.08 -4.35
C PHE A 902 77.10 38.55 -4.78
N ARG A 903 78.26 38.96 -5.28
CA ARG A 903 78.54 40.35 -5.69
C ARG A 903 77.45 40.96 -6.58
N ASP A 904 77.07 40.27 -7.65
CA ASP A 904 76.04 40.75 -8.60
C ASP A 904 74.69 40.97 -7.91
N MET A 905 74.38 40.14 -6.92
CA MET A 905 73.18 40.22 -6.12
C MET A 905 73.23 41.44 -5.19
N LEU A 906 74.37 41.70 -4.54
CA LEU A 906 74.58 42.86 -3.67
C LEU A 906 74.48 44.18 -4.45
N GLU A 907 75.07 44.25 -5.65
CA GLU A 907 74.96 45.42 -6.53
C GLU A 907 73.49 45.71 -6.88
N LYS A 908 72.70 44.66 -7.21
CA LYS A 908 71.26 44.77 -7.46
C LYS A 908 70.45 45.15 -6.22
N ALA A 909 70.89 44.75 -5.03
CA ALA A 909 70.28 45.15 -3.77
C ALA A 909 70.56 46.61 -3.40
N GLY A 910 71.50 47.27 -4.09
CA GLY A 910 71.87 48.67 -3.88
C GLY A 910 73.11 48.87 -3.03
N VAL A 911 73.94 47.82 -2.83
CA VAL A 911 75.27 47.94 -2.22
C VAL A 911 76.17 48.76 -3.15
N LYS A 912 76.83 49.77 -2.60
CA LYS A 912 77.66 50.71 -3.38
C LYS A 912 79.02 50.08 -3.70
N THR A 913 79.60 50.46 -4.84
CA THR A 913 80.95 50.01 -5.25
C THR A 913 81.93 51.17 -5.22
N LEU A 914 83.03 51.02 -4.48
CA LEU A 914 84.10 52.00 -4.40
C LEU A 914 84.87 52.07 -5.72
N LYS A 915 85.07 53.29 -6.23
CA LYS A 915 85.89 53.59 -7.41
C LYS A 915 87.29 54.00 -6.95
N SER A 916 88.30 53.27 -7.43
CA SER A 916 89.71 53.56 -7.14
C SER A 916 90.15 54.93 -7.63
N ILE A 917 91.05 55.57 -6.88
CA ILE A 917 91.73 56.82 -7.24
C ILE A 917 92.62 56.61 -8.48
N GLN A 918 92.65 57.60 -9.39
CA GLN A 918 93.51 57.56 -10.56
C GLN A 918 94.93 58.02 -10.19
N ARG A 919 95.86 57.06 -10.10
CA ARG A 919 97.26 57.35 -9.76
C ARG A 919 97.89 58.32 -10.77
N LEU A 920 98.62 59.31 -10.24
CA LEU A 920 99.37 60.27 -11.05
C LEU A 920 100.61 59.62 -11.69
N SER A 921 100.98 60.09 -12.88
CA SER A 921 102.15 59.57 -13.62
C SER A 921 103.45 60.18 -13.10
N ARG A 922 104.44 59.34 -12.78
CA ARG A 922 105.76 59.75 -12.25
C ARG A 922 106.51 60.68 -13.24
N PRO A 923 107.06 61.83 -12.82
CA PRO A 923 107.90 62.63 -13.70
C PRO A 923 109.24 61.89 -13.85
N PRO A 924 109.94 62.00 -14.99
CA PRO A 924 111.27 61.44 -15.10
C PRO A 924 112.17 62.05 -14.01
N ALA A 925 112.72 61.21 -13.14
CA ALA A 925 113.64 61.67 -12.11
C ALA A 925 114.91 62.21 -12.78
N GLU A 926 115.13 63.52 -12.70
CA GLU A 926 116.41 64.11 -13.08
C GLU A 926 117.43 63.71 -12.04
N ASN A 927 118.32 62.78 -12.39
CA ASN A 927 119.35 62.31 -11.48
C ASN A 927 120.31 63.50 -11.21
N PRO A 928 120.36 64.04 -9.98
CA PRO A 928 121.25 65.15 -9.69
C PRO A 928 122.66 64.63 -9.84
N GLY A 929 123.44 65.24 -10.74
CA GLY A 929 124.78 64.77 -11.06
C GLY A 929 125.64 64.58 -9.80
N ASN A 930 126.63 63.69 -9.87
CA ASN A 930 127.59 63.32 -8.80
C ASN A 930 128.08 64.51 -7.94
N LEU A 931 128.15 65.71 -8.51
CA LEU A 931 128.49 66.94 -7.79
C LEU A 931 127.52 67.28 -6.64
N LEU A 932 126.21 67.27 -6.86
CA LEU A 932 125.23 67.61 -5.82
C LEU A 932 125.20 66.57 -4.69
N GLY A 933 125.39 65.30 -5.04
CA GLY A 933 125.60 64.21 -4.07
C GLY A 933 126.79 64.47 -3.14
N LYS A 934 127.96 64.85 -3.69
CA LYS A 934 129.14 65.23 -2.90
C LYS A 934 128.92 66.49 -2.06
N LEU A 935 128.19 67.47 -2.57
CA LEU A 935 127.82 68.68 -1.80
C LEU A 935 126.87 68.33 -0.65
N ASN A 936 126.04 67.30 -0.77
CA ASN A 936 125.21 66.82 0.33
C ASN A 936 126.05 66.16 1.43
N GLU A 937 127.12 65.44 1.08
CA GLU A 937 128.07 64.92 2.08
C GLU A 937 128.74 66.07 2.85
N PHE A 938 129.17 67.13 2.15
CA PHE A 938 129.73 68.32 2.80
C PHE A 938 128.71 69.00 3.71
N ARG A 939 127.44 69.11 3.29
CA ARG A 939 126.33 69.61 4.10
C ARG A 939 126.20 68.81 5.41
N ARG A 940 126.13 67.48 5.32
CA ARG A 940 125.97 66.57 6.48
C ARG A 940 127.15 66.66 7.46
N HIS A 941 128.35 66.96 6.97
CA HIS A 941 129.53 67.19 7.79
C HIS A 941 129.73 68.65 8.22
N GLY A 942 128.81 69.57 7.88
CA GLY A 942 128.94 71.00 8.18
C GLY A 942 130.16 71.66 7.53
N THR A 943 130.66 71.11 6.43
CA THR A 943 131.85 71.57 5.71
C THR A 943 131.45 72.60 4.66
N LEU A 944 132.08 73.77 4.67
CA LEU A 944 131.82 74.89 3.75
C LEU A 944 130.37 75.44 3.78
N THR A 945 129.56 75.07 4.78
CA THR A 945 128.20 75.61 4.93
C THR A 945 128.21 77.05 5.42
N ASP A 946 127.32 77.86 4.85
CA ASP A 946 127.27 79.32 5.01
C ASP A 946 125.83 79.82 5.24
N PHE A 947 124.88 78.91 5.50
CA PHE A 947 123.50 79.21 5.86
C PHE A 947 122.97 78.26 6.94
N GLU A 948 122.22 78.81 7.90
CA GLU A 948 121.56 78.08 8.99
C GLU A 948 120.03 78.21 8.88
N ILE A 949 119.32 77.09 9.00
CA ILE A 949 117.86 77.02 8.89
C ILE A 949 117.28 76.49 10.22
N ARG A 950 116.23 77.16 10.72
CA ARG A 950 115.45 76.75 11.90
C ARG A 950 113.98 76.56 11.57
N GLY A 951 113.35 75.62 12.27
CA GLY A 951 111.91 75.35 12.20
C GLY A 951 111.15 75.92 13.38
N ASN A 952 109.82 75.78 13.35
CA ASN A 952 108.94 76.25 14.43
C ASN A 952 108.98 75.38 15.69
N ASP A 953 109.34 74.11 15.54
CA ASP A 953 109.59 73.13 16.61
C ASP A 953 111.02 73.22 17.18
N SER A 954 111.85 74.12 16.64
CA SER A 954 113.21 74.33 17.10
C SER A 954 113.25 75.09 18.43
N GLY A 955 113.47 74.36 19.52
CA GLY A 955 113.83 74.96 20.80
C GLY A 955 115.20 75.66 20.73
N PRO A 956 115.52 76.58 21.67
CA PRO A 956 116.76 77.38 21.64
C PRO A 956 118.06 76.54 21.72
N PHE A 957 117.96 75.25 22.07
CA PHE A 957 119.08 74.33 22.20
C PHE A 957 119.20 73.30 21.06
N GLN A 958 118.27 73.29 20.09
CA GLN A 958 118.40 72.41 18.93
C GLN A 958 119.35 73.00 17.88
N PRO A 959 120.26 72.19 17.31
CA PRO A 959 121.17 72.65 16.28
C PRO A 959 120.41 73.01 15.01
N PRO A 960 120.73 74.14 14.35
CA PRO A 960 120.09 74.50 13.08
C PRO A 960 120.56 73.58 11.94
N LEU A 961 119.74 73.49 10.90
CA LEU A 961 120.10 72.81 9.66
C LEU A 961 121.09 73.66 8.87
N ARG A 962 122.29 73.13 8.66
CA ARG A 962 123.34 73.83 7.92
C ARG A 962 123.27 73.49 6.44
N ALA A 963 123.46 74.48 5.57
CA ALA A 963 123.41 74.33 4.12
C ALA A 963 124.33 75.33 3.40
N HIS A 964 124.42 75.18 2.07
CA HIS A 964 125.18 76.05 1.17
C HIS A 964 124.21 77.03 0.50
N ARG A 965 124.41 78.33 0.67
CA ARG A 965 123.58 79.41 0.09
C ARG A 965 123.39 79.23 -1.40
N ILE A 966 124.48 78.94 -2.12
CA ILE A 966 124.44 78.77 -3.58
C ILE A 966 123.59 77.58 -4.02
N VAL A 967 123.60 76.48 -3.26
CA VAL A 967 122.82 75.27 -3.57
C VAL A 967 121.34 75.52 -3.29
N LEU A 968 121.02 76.11 -2.14
CA LEU A 968 119.65 76.50 -1.79
C LEU A 968 119.06 77.50 -2.79
N ALA A 969 119.81 78.54 -3.16
CA ALA A 969 119.39 79.53 -4.14
C ALA A 969 119.26 78.96 -5.56
N ALA A 970 119.99 77.90 -5.90
CA ALA A 970 119.84 77.20 -7.16
C ALA A 970 118.57 76.32 -7.19
N GLY A 971 118.25 75.67 -6.07
CA GLY A 971 117.11 74.77 -5.96
C GLY A 971 115.76 75.42 -5.62
N SER A 972 115.74 76.67 -5.16
CA SER A 972 114.50 77.38 -4.78
C SER A 972 114.57 78.87 -5.09
N GLY A 973 113.53 79.37 -5.75
CA GLY A 973 113.35 80.80 -6.03
C GLY A 973 113.17 81.63 -4.74
N VAL A 974 112.64 81.03 -3.68
CA VAL A 974 112.46 81.69 -2.37
C VAL A 974 113.80 81.91 -1.70
N PHE A 975 114.64 80.87 -1.59
CA PHE A 975 115.99 81.01 -1.04
C PHE A 975 116.83 82.00 -1.87
N LYS A 976 116.72 81.96 -3.19
CA LYS A 976 117.40 82.93 -4.07
C LYS A 976 116.98 84.36 -3.77
N SER A 977 115.68 84.62 -3.67
CA SER A 977 115.14 85.95 -3.42
C SER A 977 115.51 86.46 -2.03
N MET A 978 115.37 85.60 -1.02
CA MET A 978 115.77 85.87 0.37
C MET A 978 117.24 86.26 0.51
N MET A 979 118.13 85.62 -0.27
CA MET A 979 119.57 85.88 -0.19
C MET A 979 120.05 87.00 -1.12
N SER A 980 119.28 87.37 -2.15
CA SER A 980 119.67 88.35 -3.17
C SER A 980 119.03 89.73 -2.97
N THR A 981 117.91 89.79 -2.26
CA THR A 981 117.29 91.05 -1.83
C THR A 981 117.86 91.38 -0.44
N GLY A 982 118.10 92.65 -0.11
CA GLY A 982 118.80 93.06 1.13
C GLY A 982 118.07 92.80 2.45
N MET A 983 117.38 91.66 2.55
CA MET A 983 116.70 91.14 3.74
C MET A 983 117.72 90.76 4.83
N THR A 984 117.23 90.65 6.07
CA THR A 984 118.04 90.33 7.25
C THR A 984 118.81 89.03 7.10
N GLU A 985 118.17 88.02 6.54
CA GLU A 985 118.63 86.67 6.28
C GLU A 985 119.85 86.66 5.34
N ALA A 986 119.91 87.61 4.39
CA ALA A 986 121.05 87.75 3.50
C ALA A 986 122.34 88.18 4.22
N THR A 987 122.19 88.88 5.35
CA THR A 987 123.28 89.42 6.17
C THR A 987 123.63 88.51 7.35
N THR A 988 122.63 87.93 8.01
CA THR A 988 122.80 87.05 9.18
C THR A 988 123.25 85.64 8.79
N GLY A 989 122.88 85.17 7.59
CA GLY A 989 123.11 83.78 7.19
C GLY A 989 122.24 82.78 7.94
N GLU A 990 121.13 83.23 8.53
CA GLU A 990 120.18 82.41 9.30
C GLU A 990 118.75 82.77 8.90
N ALA A 991 117.89 81.75 8.75
CA ALA A 991 116.46 81.92 8.53
C ALA A 991 115.62 80.94 9.36
N THR A 992 114.45 81.40 9.80
CA THR A 992 113.47 80.60 10.55
C THR A 992 112.21 80.46 9.72
N PHE A 993 111.67 79.26 9.63
CA PHE A 993 110.45 78.96 8.89
C PHE A 993 109.41 78.30 9.79
N ASP A 994 108.14 78.47 9.43
CA ASP A 994 107.00 77.89 10.15
C ASP A 994 106.72 76.45 9.71
N PHE A 995 107.77 75.62 9.69
CA PHE A 995 107.72 74.19 9.39
C PHE A 995 108.53 73.42 10.42
N THR A 996 108.18 72.16 10.63
CA THR A 996 108.97 71.28 11.50
C THR A 996 110.35 71.05 10.91
N MET A 997 111.34 70.81 11.77
CA MET A 997 112.71 70.52 11.32
C MET A 997 112.79 69.28 10.42
N LYS A 998 111.88 68.32 10.60
CA LYS A 998 111.78 67.12 9.76
C LYS A 998 111.38 67.46 8.32
N VAL A 999 110.40 68.35 8.13
CA VAL A 999 109.96 68.82 6.82
C VAL A 999 111.03 69.69 6.17
N LEU A 1000 111.66 70.58 6.94
CA LEU A 1000 112.75 71.44 6.45
C LEU A 1000 113.98 70.64 6.01
N ASP A 1001 114.42 69.64 6.77
CA ASP A 1001 115.54 68.79 6.35
C ASP A 1001 115.18 67.97 5.10
N ALA A 1002 113.93 67.55 4.95
CA ALA A 1002 113.48 66.85 3.76
C ALA A 1002 113.48 67.75 2.51
N VAL A 1003 112.98 68.99 2.62
CA VAL A 1003 113.05 70.00 1.55
C VAL A 1003 114.51 70.28 1.17
N VAL A 1004 115.37 70.54 2.16
CA VAL A 1004 116.80 70.80 1.93
C VAL A 1004 117.47 69.57 1.33
N THR A 1005 117.17 68.36 1.81
CA THR A 1005 117.72 67.12 1.25
C THR A 1005 117.30 66.97 -0.21
N HIS A 1006 116.04 67.20 -0.54
CA HIS A 1006 115.55 67.17 -1.92
C HIS A 1006 116.31 68.15 -2.83
N ILE A 1007 116.59 69.38 -2.38
CA ILE A 1007 117.39 70.34 -3.16
C ILE A 1007 118.78 69.76 -3.52
N TYR A 1008 119.36 68.94 -2.65
CA TYR A 1008 120.67 68.34 -2.86
C TYR A 1008 120.64 66.98 -3.57
N THR A 1009 119.55 66.21 -3.46
CA THR A 1009 119.48 64.82 -3.93
C THR A 1009 118.41 64.56 -4.98
N GLY A 1010 117.52 65.52 -5.25
CA GLY A 1010 116.37 65.37 -6.17
C GLY A 1010 115.34 64.34 -5.72
N GLU A 1011 115.54 63.71 -4.56
CA GLU A 1011 114.71 62.64 -4.02
C GLU A 1011 113.88 63.17 -2.86
N MET A 1012 112.59 62.81 -2.82
CA MET A 1012 111.73 63.06 -1.68
C MET A 1012 112.04 62.09 -0.55
N SER A 1013 112.12 62.61 0.68
CA SER A 1013 112.26 61.81 1.89
C SER A 1013 110.94 61.10 2.22
N PRO A 1014 110.96 59.78 2.50
CA PRO A 1014 109.75 59.06 2.87
C PRO A 1014 109.23 59.48 4.25
N ALA A 1015 107.93 59.31 4.47
CA ALA A 1015 107.33 59.38 5.79
C ALA A 1015 107.87 58.22 6.65
N ASN A 1016 108.90 58.46 7.45
CA ASN A 1016 109.47 57.45 8.36
C ASN A 1016 108.55 57.18 9.56
N THR A 1017 107.35 56.65 9.33
CA THR A 1017 106.36 56.24 10.35
C THR A 1017 105.47 55.14 9.77
N ASP A 1018 105.08 54.17 10.59
CA ASP A 1018 104.13 53.13 10.22
C ASP A 1018 102.67 53.57 10.44
N ASP A 1019 102.46 54.69 11.14
CA ASP A 1019 101.14 55.28 11.35
C ASP A 1019 100.70 56.06 10.10
N ILE A 1020 99.60 55.64 9.49
CA ILE A 1020 99.09 56.19 8.23
C ILE A 1020 98.67 57.65 8.38
N ASP A 1021 98.10 58.03 9.53
CA ASP A 1021 97.59 59.39 9.74
C ASP A 1021 98.75 60.36 9.98
N ASP A 1022 99.79 59.94 10.73
CA ASP A 1022 101.04 60.70 10.86
C ASP A 1022 101.78 60.81 9.52
N ALA A 1023 101.79 59.74 8.71
CA ALA A 1023 102.38 59.74 7.37
C ALA A 1023 101.63 60.69 6.43
N LEU A 1024 100.29 60.67 6.48
CA LEU A 1024 99.43 61.57 5.73
C LEU A 1024 99.70 63.03 6.12
N GLN A 1025 99.76 63.34 7.42
CA GLN A 1025 100.05 64.69 7.90
C GLN A 1025 101.44 65.16 7.45
N TYR A 1026 102.45 64.30 7.55
CA TYR A 1026 103.80 64.61 7.06
C TYR A 1026 103.81 64.93 5.56
N LEU A 1027 103.10 64.15 4.75
CA LEU A 1027 103.00 64.39 3.30
C LEU A 1027 102.23 65.67 2.97
N VAL A 1028 101.17 66.00 3.72
CA VAL A 1028 100.46 67.28 3.60
C VAL A 1028 101.37 68.46 3.98
N ASP A 1029 102.15 68.36 5.05
CA ASP A 1029 103.12 69.39 5.44
C ASP A 1029 104.23 69.54 4.39
N MET A 1030 104.69 68.43 3.81
CA MET A 1030 105.65 68.42 2.70
C MET A 1030 105.07 69.06 1.44
N LEU A 1031 103.77 68.88 1.16
CA LEU A 1031 103.05 69.52 0.05
C LEU A 1031 103.06 71.04 0.23
N HIS A 1032 102.69 71.50 1.44
CA HIS A 1032 102.73 72.91 1.82
C HIS A 1032 104.15 73.48 1.70
N ALA A 1033 105.15 72.78 2.21
CA ALA A 1033 106.54 73.24 2.14
C ALA A 1033 107.06 73.31 0.70
N ALA A 1034 106.75 72.33 -0.15
CA ALA A 1034 107.16 72.32 -1.54
C ALA A 1034 106.61 73.53 -2.33
N ASP A 1035 105.33 73.86 -2.12
CA ASP A 1035 104.70 75.06 -2.70
C ASP A 1035 105.32 76.34 -2.10
N TYR A 1036 105.45 76.41 -0.77
CA TYR A 1036 106.05 77.57 -0.09
C TYR A 1036 107.45 77.89 -0.59
N PHE A 1037 108.33 76.89 -0.76
CA PHE A 1037 109.68 77.07 -1.27
C PHE A 1037 109.75 77.14 -2.80
N GLY A 1038 108.63 76.95 -3.51
CA GLY A 1038 108.55 77.01 -4.97
C GLY A 1038 109.36 75.92 -5.68
N ILE A 1039 109.34 74.69 -5.16
CA ILE A 1039 110.08 73.54 -5.71
C ILE A 1039 109.10 72.60 -6.42
N SER A 1040 108.91 72.81 -7.72
CA SER A 1040 107.89 72.13 -8.51
C SER A 1040 108.11 70.61 -8.61
N GLU A 1041 109.36 70.15 -8.66
CA GLU A 1041 109.69 68.72 -8.70
C GLU A 1041 109.31 68.00 -7.41
N LEU A 1042 109.58 68.62 -6.25
CA LEU A 1042 109.18 68.09 -4.95
C LEU A 1042 107.66 68.06 -4.82
N LEU A 1043 106.98 69.15 -5.24
CA LEU A 1043 105.52 69.24 -5.22
C LEU A 1043 104.90 68.07 -6.01
N ALA A 1044 105.39 67.83 -7.23
CA ALA A 1044 104.91 66.73 -8.08
C ALA A 1044 105.18 65.33 -7.48
N GLN A 1045 106.31 65.15 -6.80
CA GLN A 1045 106.62 63.88 -6.11
C GLN A 1045 105.68 63.65 -4.91
N VAL A 1046 105.40 64.70 -4.13
CA VAL A 1046 104.47 64.63 -3.00
C VAL A 1046 103.03 64.39 -3.46
N GLU A 1047 102.59 65.06 -4.54
CA GLU A 1047 101.28 64.81 -5.17
C GLU A 1047 101.07 63.34 -5.54
N GLN A 1048 102.10 62.70 -6.07
CA GLN A 1048 102.03 61.29 -6.48
C GLN A 1048 101.96 60.33 -5.32
N GLU A 1049 102.75 60.60 -4.28
CA GLU A 1049 102.75 59.77 -3.09
C GLU A 1049 101.41 59.87 -2.37
N LEU A 1050 100.85 61.08 -2.26
CA LEU A 1050 99.51 61.31 -1.72
C LEU A 1050 98.42 60.68 -2.59
N CYS A 1051 98.59 60.65 -3.92
CA CYS A 1051 97.59 60.10 -4.86
C CYS A 1051 97.62 58.56 -4.91
N ASN A 1052 97.34 57.92 -3.77
CA ASN A 1052 97.23 56.47 -3.63
C ASN A 1052 96.01 56.07 -2.77
N GLU A 1053 95.64 54.79 -2.79
CA GLU A 1053 94.45 54.27 -2.08
C GLU A 1053 94.64 54.19 -0.56
N ILE A 1054 95.88 54.31 -0.07
CA ILE A 1054 96.18 54.32 1.37
C ILE A 1054 95.78 55.67 1.96
N TYR A 1055 96.13 56.77 1.27
CA TYR A 1055 95.92 58.13 1.75
C TYR A 1055 94.60 58.74 1.28
N ILE A 1056 94.15 58.43 0.05
CA ILE A 1056 92.87 58.91 -0.48
C ILE A 1056 91.78 57.89 -0.21
N ARG A 1057 91.05 58.14 0.88
CA ARG A 1057 89.95 57.33 1.39
C ARG A 1057 88.66 58.16 1.41
N PRO A 1058 87.46 57.53 1.50
CA PRO A 1058 86.21 58.27 1.63
C PRO A 1058 86.23 59.27 2.80
N GLU A 1059 86.89 58.91 3.91
CA GLU A 1059 87.00 59.74 5.11
C GLU A 1059 87.99 60.90 4.97
N THR A 1060 89.07 60.74 4.18
CA THR A 1060 90.19 61.69 4.13
C THR A 1060 90.19 62.58 2.88
N VAL A 1061 89.51 62.17 1.80
CA VAL A 1061 89.60 62.85 0.49
C VAL A 1061 89.16 64.31 0.54
N VAL A 1062 88.25 64.67 1.46
CA VAL A 1062 87.78 66.05 1.60
C VAL A 1062 88.89 66.96 2.13
N ASP A 1063 89.63 66.50 3.14
CA ASP A 1063 90.72 67.26 3.74
C ASP A 1063 91.94 67.31 2.82
N VAL A 1064 92.28 66.20 2.17
CA VAL A 1064 93.39 66.15 1.20
C VAL A 1064 93.09 67.01 -0.03
N LEU A 1065 91.83 67.07 -0.49
CA LEU A 1065 91.42 67.96 -1.57
C LEU A 1065 91.57 69.44 -1.18
N ALA A 1066 91.22 69.80 0.06
CA ALA A 1066 91.41 71.15 0.57
C ALA A 1066 92.90 71.52 0.60
N ALA A 1067 93.74 70.66 1.16
CA ALA A 1067 95.20 70.85 1.18
C ALA A 1067 95.80 70.96 -0.24
N ALA A 1068 95.34 70.14 -1.18
CA ALA A 1068 95.80 70.19 -2.56
C ALA A 1068 95.43 71.52 -3.25
N SER A 1069 94.24 72.04 -2.98
CA SER A 1069 93.75 73.32 -3.52
C SER A 1069 94.51 74.51 -2.92
N ASP A 1070 94.78 74.47 -1.62
CA ASP A 1070 95.45 75.55 -0.88
C ASP A 1070 96.94 75.67 -1.24
N HIS A 1071 97.58 74.57 -1.68
CA HIS A 1071 99.02 74.49 -1.97
C HIS A 1071 99.35 74.25 -3.45
N GLY A 1072 98.47 74.64 -4.37
CA GLY A 1072 98.75 74.67 -5.81
C GLY A 1072 98.99 73.30 -6.48
N ALA A 1073 98.60 72.21 -5.81
CA ALA A 1073 98.85 70.82 -6.19
C ALA A 1073 97.79 70.30 -7.19
N ARG A 1074 97.80 70.86 -8.40
CA ARG A 1074 96.71 70.70 -9.38
C ARG A 1074 96.43 69.25 -9.81
N GLY A 1075 97.45 68.40 -9.88
CA GLY A 1075 97.28 67.00 -10.27
C GLY A 1075 96.53 66.21 -9.21
N LEU A 1076 96.93 66.37 -7.95
CA LEU A 1076 96.27 65.77 -6.79
C LEU A 1076 94.86 66.34 -6.61
N GLU A 1077 94.69 67.65 -6.77
CA GLU A 1077 93.39 68.33 -6.67
C GLU A 1077 92.36 67.74 -7.65
N GLU A 1078 92.74 67.58 -8.92
CA GLU A 1078 91.87 66.99 -9.95
C GLU A 1078 91.57 65.51 -9.69
N ALA A 1079 92.57 64.73 -9.26
CA ALA A 1079 92.38 63.32 -8.91
C ALA A 1079 91.41 63.16 -7.72
N CYS A 1080 91.57 63.97 -6.67
CA CYS A 1080 90.70 63.97 -5.49
C CYS A 1080 89.27 64.45 -5.82
N ARG A 1081 89.12 65.49 -6.66
CA ARG A 1081 87.80 65.96 -7.13
C ARG A 1081 87.06 64.85 -7.86
N LYS A 1082 87.73 64.18 -8.79
CA LYS A 1082 87.16 63.07 -9.55
C LYS A 1082 86.77 61.91 -8.64
N TYR A 1083 87.64 61.51 -7.71
CA TYR A 1083 87.33 60.47 -6.72
C TYR A 1083 86.12 60.84 -5.86
N LYS A 1084 86.02 62.10 -5.44
CA LYS A 1084 84.89 62.61 -4.66
C LYS A 1084 83.58 62.58 -5.45
N GLU A 1085 83.62 62.89 -6.74
CA GLU A 1085 82.46 62.79 -7.63
C GLU A 1085 82.04 61.34 -7.86
N ASP A 1086 82.99 60.46 -8.19
CA ASP A 1086 82.76 59.04 -8.46
C ASP A 1086 82.24 58.27 -7.23
N ASN A 1087 82.59 58.73 -6.01
CA ASN A 1087 82.23 58.08 -4.74
C ASN A 1087 81.32 58.94 -3.84
N ARG A 1088 80.64 59.95 -4.40
CA ARG A 1088 79.85 60.95 -3.64
C ARG A 1088 78.89 60.33 -2.62
N ASP A 1089 78.21 59.27 -3.01
CA ASP A 1089 77.22 58.61 -2.17
C ASP A 1089 77.85 57.85 -1.00
N ILE A 1090 79.07 57.33 -1.15
CA ILE A 1090 79.81 56.64 -0.08
C ILE A 1090 80.35 57.67 0.90
N ILE A 1091 80.95 58.75 0.38
CA ILE A 1091 81.52 59.84 1.18
C ILE A 1091 80.45 60.52 2.05
N ALA A 1092 79.21 60.62 1.57
CA ALA A 1092 78.10 61.18 2.37
C ALA A 1092 77.70 60.33 3.60
N LEU A 1093 78.23 59.10 3.74
CA LEU A 1093 77.99 58.20 4.87
C LEU A 1093 79.12 58.23 5.91
N CYS A 1094 80.27 58.82 5.55
CA CYS A 1094 81.39 59.11 6.45
C CYS A 1094 81.17 60.48 7.09
#